data_AF-A0A7Y5Q0A5-F1
#
_entry.id   AF-A0A7Y5Q0A5-F1
#
_cell.length_a   1.000
_cell.length_b   1.000
_cell.length_c   1.000
_cell.angle_alpha   90.00
_cell.angle_beta   90.00
_cell.angle_gamma   90.00
#
_symmetry.space_group_name_H-M   'P 1'
#
loop_
_entity.id
_entity.type
_entity.pdbx_description
1 polymer ?
#
loop_
_entity_poly.entity_id
_entity_poly.type
_entity_poly.pdbx_seq_one_letter_code
_entity_poly.pdbx_strand_id
1 'polypeptide(L)'
;MSLCSSLFSSLNGTVGRVLSTATALVAFFSSQAEAQVVISQVYGAGGNSGATYNRDFVELYNTTSAPVSLSGWSVQYASSTGNTWSVTNLAGSIPANGYYLVGMSSGANGATLPAVDVNGAQAMAATAGKVALSSSTATLTGVCPTGGSLVDFVGYGSGTNCFEGAGPTASLGATTAALRGNFGCTDTNSNSADFTTATPSPRNSGNTNSSASLWYLDADNDGYGLTSSSVQSCTQPSGYVANGGDCDDGNSSINPGALDVCNTGIDEDCDGTIDNPPVAPVFNVTQGLYFCTIQGAINAANPGDVLDIGAGTYTENVIVNKTLSLVGNSGFPATRPVIVGTGAQVILVAATNVTLENLQVDFDGTGATSGSPKSGIVAPTPSTYDGLLVKDCLVQSTATTGVSIFNSFGLQLASLSASGTANVTLTGNTFTHSGTSPLGRGVRTWYTHGSWTGNTASGVYSFQVGDVTGGILNFDNNTLDGVTEINSTAFAGTHSFSGNLCGPSNANGPGSEFALLELKNLQFAGVTLDITGNTFAGFTNFGLFSGRGQNLNVANNVFTPAVGATGFRSARFDTKQRTNAAAPYAALALTGISVTGNTFNGNAALGQAGIALELANSDSVSSFAASGVSVTGNTFAADNATFVSLNASTGSTSGDPVWAGLSGSSATTRAPVSVDVAALGNSFDAGLGVTLASAMTNAELFAVENKVQHELDNTALGLVHVKASE
;
A
#
# COMPACT_ATOMS: atom_id res chain seq x y z
N MET A 1 -46.66 6.43 28.14
CA MET A 1 -47.18 7.63 27.42
C MET A 1 -46.15 7.96 26.34
N SER A 2 -46.35 7.43 25.14
CA SER A 2 -46.98 8.13 23.99
C SER A 2 -46.12 9.28 23.49
N LEU A 3 -45.47 9.11 22.34
CA LEU A 3 -45.89 9.58 21.00
C LEU A 3 -45.03 10.82 20.65
N CYS A 4 -44.56 11.08 19.44
CA CYS A 4 -44.82 10.54 18.11
C CYS A 4 -43.73 11.12 17.18
N SER A 5 -43.31 10.37 16.16
CA SER A 5 -42.91 10.92 14.86
C SER A 5 -43.34 9.92 13.80
N SER A 6 -44.19 10.35 12.88
CA SER A 6 -44.90 9.55 11.88
C SER A 6 -44.90 10.27 10.51
N LEU A 7 -45.26 9.50 9.48
CA LEU A 7 -45.66 9.80 8.09
C LEU A 7 -44.59 9.43 7.04
N PHE A 8 -44.86 8.63 6.01
CA PHE A 8 -46.07 8.40 5.17
C PHE A 8 -46.13 6.89 4.76
N SER A 9 -47.20 6.08 4.92
CA SER A 9 -48.46 5.91 4.13
C SER A 9 -48.31 6.10 2.61
N SER A 10 -48.87 5.32 1.67
CA SER A 10 -49.74 4.14 1.59
C SER A 10 -50.03 3.95 0.09
N LEU A 11 -50.15 2.72 -0.42
CA LEU A 11 -51.17 2.43 -1.45
C LEU A 11 -51.53 0.95 -1.37
N ASN A 12 -52.83 0.69 -1.18
CA ASN A 12 -53.47 -0.59 -0.94
C ASN A 12 -54.61 -0.71 -1.97
N GLY A 13 -54.91 -1.91 -2.47
CA GLY A 13 -56.01 -2.15 -3.43
C GLY A 13 -55.99 -3.60 -3.99
N THR A 14 -56.36 -4.64 -3.23
CA THR A 14 -57.68 -5.38 -3.25
C THR A 14 -58.14 -5.81 -4.66
N VAL A 15 -58.57 -7.02 -5.04
CA VAL A 15 -59.20 -8.22 -4.42
C VAL A 15 -58.98 -9.40 -5.40
N GLY A 16 -58.79 -10.65 -4.93
CA GLY A 16 -58.95 -11.84 -5.78
C GLY A 16 -58.61 -13.17 -5.11
N ARG A 17 -59.64 -13.92 -4.71
CA ARG A 17 -59.60 -15.16 -3.91
C ARG A 17 -59.02 -16.36 -4.69
N VAL A 18 -58.03 -17.07 -4.13
CA VAL A 18 -57.99 -18.55 -4.01
C VAL A 18 -57.19 -18.89 -2.74
N LEU A 19 -57.89 -19.23 -1.67
CA LEU A 19 -57.29 -19.77 -0.45
C LEU A 19 -57.21 -21.30 -0.62
N SER A 20 -56.10 -21.81 -1.15
CA SER A 20 -55.73 -23.23 -0.98
C SER A 20 -54.83 -23.33 0.23
N THR A 21 -55.29 -24.07 1.23
CA THR A 21 -54.54 -24.46 2.43
C THR A 21 -53.24 -25.18 2.05
N ALA A 22 -52.12 -24.47 2.10
CA ALA A 22 -50.79 -25.09 2.19
C ALA A 22 -50.40 -25.09 3.67
N THR A 23 -50.81 -26.14 4.38
CA THR A 23 -50.27 -26.44 5.70
C THR A 23 -48.79 -26.70 5.52
N ALA A 24 -47.94 -25.81 6.04
CA ALA A 24 -46.51 -26.05 6.15
C ALA A 24 -46.32 -27.29 7.04
N LEU A 25 -46.02 -28.42 6.40
CA LEU A 25 -45.58 -29.63 7.08
C LEU A 25 -44.17 -29.35 7.58
N VAL A 26 -44.07 -28.84 8.82
CA VAL A 26 -42.83 -28.93 9.59
C VAL A 26 -42.65 -30.42 9.85
N ALA A 27 -41.91 -31.09 8.97
CA ALA A 27 -41.40 -32.41 9.22
C ALA A 27 -40.41 -32.27 10.37
N PHE A 28 -40.87 -32.55 11.58
CA PHE A 28 -39.99 -32.93 12.67
C PHE A 28 -39.30 -34.22 12.23
N PHE A 29 -38.11 -34.10 11.64
CA PHE A 29 -37.18 -35.21 11.62
C PHE A 29 -36.75 -35.42 13.08
N SER A 30 -37.43 -36.32 13.77
CA SER A 30 -36.84 -36.94 14.95
C SER A 30 -35.59 -37.67 14.47
N SER A 31 -34.40 -37.17 14.81
CA SER A 31 -33.20 -37.99 14.72
C SER A 31 -33.40 -39.17 15.66
N GLN A 32 -33.69 -40.35 15.11
CA GLN A 32 -33.52 -41.58 15.86
C GLN A 32 -32.02 -41.69 16.14
N ALA A 33 -31.64 -41.91 17.40
CA ALA A 33 -30.29 -42.30 17.71
C ALA A 33 -30.01 -43.61 16.96
N GLU A 34 -29.07 -43.59 16.01
CA GLU A 34 -28.63 -44.79 15.31
C GLU A 34 -28.04 -45.79 16.30
N ALA A 35 -28.21 -47.08 16.01
CA ALA A 35 -27.65 -48.13 16.84
C ALA A 35 -26.11 -48.12 16.74
N GLN A 36 -25.44 -48.16 17.90
CA GLN A 36 -23.97 -48.24 17.98
C GLN A 36 -23.42 -49.56 17.40
N VAL A 37 -24.25 -50.59 17.36
CA VAL A 37 -23.94 -51.90 16.77
C VAL A 37 -25.15 -52.37 16.00
N VAL A 38 -24.92 -52.77 14.75
CA VAL A 38 -25.95 -53.26 13.82
C VAL A 38 -25.62 -54.68 13.37
N ILE A 39 -26.62 -55.45 12.97
CA ILE A 39 -26.52 -56.68 12.21
C ILE A 39 -26.05 -56.31 10.80
N SER A 40 -24.84 -56.69 10.43
CA SER A 40 -24.29 -56.42 9.10
C SER A 40 -24.57 -57.55 8.11
N GLN A 41 -24.69 -58.79 8.56
CA GLN A 41 -25.03 -59.92 7.68
C GLN A 41 -25.88 -60.99 8.36
N VAL A 42 -26.74 -61.63 7.56
CA VAL A 42 -27.56 -62.79 7.98
C VAL A 42 -27.48 -63.90 6.93
N TYR A 43 -27.09 -65.10 7.36
CA TYR A 43 -27.03 -66.30 6.51
C TYR A 43 -27.57 -67.53 7.25
N GLY A 44 -28.69 -68.08 6.78
CA GLY A 44 -29.39 -69.20 7.43
C GLY A 44 -29.38 -70.52 6.66
N ALA A 45 -28.51 -70.67 5.65
CA ALA A 45 -28.47 -71.85 4.78
C ALA A 45 -27.23 -72.73 4.98
N GLY A 46 -26.54 -72.57 6.11
CA GLY A 46 -25.32 -73.27 6.44
C GLY A 46 -25.48 -74.78 6.48
N GLY A 47 -24.54 -75.51 5.87
CA GLY A 47 -24.57 -76.98 5.90
C GLY A 47 -25.56 -77.63 4.94
N ASN A 48 -26.44 -76.86 4.28
CA ASN A 48 -27.39 -77.35 3.28
C ASN A 48 -26.70 -77.75 1.97
N SER A 49 -27.37 -78.55 1.14
CA SER A 49 -26.84 -78.89 -0.19
C SER A 49 -26.61 -77.61 -1.01
N GLY A 50 -25.40 -77.44 -1.55
CA GLY A 50 -24.99 -76.25 -2.29
C GLY A 50 -24.65 -75.03 -1.43
N ALA A 51 -24.58 -75.17 -0.09
CA ALA A 51 -24.26 -74.08 0.82
C ALA A 51 -22.85 -73.51 0.60
N THR A 52 -22.71 -72.18 0.59
CA THR A 52 -21.38 -71.52 0.55
C THR A 52 -20.56 -71.86 1.79
N TYR A 53 -21.20 -71.85 2.96
CA TYR A 53 -20.57 -72.18 4.25
C TYR A 53 -21.28 -73.33 4.95
N ASN A 54 -20.54 -74.07 5.77
CA ASN A 54 -21.03 -75.21 6.54
C ASN A 54 -21.83 -74.84 7.78
N ARG A 55 -22.11 -73.55 7.97
CA ARG A 55 -22.72 -73.05 9.19
C ARG A 55 -23.53 -71.78 8.93
N ASP A 56 -24.67 -71.69 9.60
CA ASP A 56 -25.46 -70.48 9.71
C ASP A 56 -24.65 -69.41 10.47
N PHE A 57 -24.88 -68.14 10.18
CA PHE A 57 -24.26 -67.06 10.95
C PHE A 57 -25.07 -65.76 10.95
N VAL A 58 -24.80 -64.97 11.96
CA VAL A 58 -25.16 -63.55 12.05
C VAL A 58 -23.86 -62.77 12.27
N GLU A 59 -23.63 -61.74 11.48
CA GLU A 59 -22.51 -60.82 11.63
C GLU A 59 -23.03 -59.50 12.20
N LEU A 60 -22.31 -58.95 13.18
CA LEU A 60 -22.56 -57.62 13.72
C LEU A 60 -21.44 -56.67 13.28
N TYR A 61 -21.73 -55.38 13.25
CA TYR A 61 -20.80 -54.31 12.93
C TYR A 61 -20.96 -53.16 13.92
N ASN A 62 -19.85 -52.65 14.44
CA ASN A 62 -19.80 -51.47 15.28
C ASN A 62 -19.66 -50.22 14.41
N THR A 63 -20.65 -49.33 14.43
CA THR A 63 -20.70 -48.12 13.59
C THR A 63 -19.88 -46.96 14.16
N THR A 64 -19.31 -47.12 15.36
CA THR A 64 -18.66 -46.06 16.14
C THR A 64 -17.13 -46.14 16.08
N SER A 65 -16.49 -45.04 16.47
CA SER A 65 -15.03 -44.89 16.59
C SER A 65 -14.43 -45.48 17.87
N ALA A 66 -15.23 -46.10 18.75
CA ALA A 66 -14.78 -46.71 20.00
C ALA A 66 -15.22 -48.18 20.09
N PRO A 67 -14.48 -49.07 20.78
CA PRO A 67 -14.93 -50.43 21.01
C PRO A 67 -16.25 -50.49 21.79
N VAL A 68 -17.19 -51.33 21.36
CA VAL A 68 -18.47 -51.54 22.05
C VAL A 68 -18.47 -52.89 22.76
N SER A 69 -18.75 -52.87 24.08
CA SER A 69 -18.89 -54.09 24.88
C SER A 69 -20.23 -54.78 24.60
N LEU A 70 -20.19 -56.10 24.37
CA LEU A 70 -21.37 -56.94 24.14
C LEU A 70 -21.76 -57.75 25.39
N SER A 71 -21.17 -57.46 26.55
CA SER A 71 -21.48 -58.17 27.78
C SER A 71 -22.96 -58.00 28.15
N GLY A 72 -23.67 -59.12 28.35
CA GLY A 72 -25.11 -59.12 28.66
C GLY A 72 -26.02 -58.99 27.44
N TRP A 73 -25.47 -58.93 26.22
CA TRP A 73 -26.24 -58.86 24.98
C TRP A 73 -26.51 -60.27 24.43
N SER A 74 -27.46 -60.36 23.50
CA SER A 74 -27.77 -61.60 22.78
C SER A 74 -28.15 -61.34 21.32
N VAL A 75 -27.82 -62.28 20.44
CA VAL A 75 -28.49 -62.43 19.15
C VAL A 75 -29.60 -63.46 19.33
N GLN A 76 -30.82 -63.11 18.92
CA GLN A 76 -31.98 -63.97 19.04
C GLN A 76 -32.62 -64.26 17.68
N TYR A 77 -33.11 -65.48 17.50
CA TYR A 77 -33.69 -65.94 16.25
C TYR A 77 -35.13 -66.44 16.44
N ALA A 78 -36.00 -66.13 15.49
CA ALA A 78 -37.33 -66.74 15.34
C ALA A 78 -37.62 -67.04 13.86
N SER A 79 -38.48 -68.04 13.61
CA SER A 79 -38.92 -68.36 12.25
C SER A 79 -39.78 -67.23 11.65
N SER A 80 -39.91 -67.22 10.32
CA SER A 80 -40.57 -66.18 9.52
C SER A 80 -41.90 -65.67 10.10
N THR A 81 -42.74 -66.56 10.65
CA THR A 81 -44.01 -66.21 11.30
C THR A 81 -44.09 -66.55 12.80
N GLY A 82 -43.00 -67.08 13.37
CA GLY A 82 -42.95 -67.58 14.75
C GLY A 82 -42.96 -66.48 15.81
N ASN A 83 -43.31 -66.87 17.05
CA ASN A 83 -43.31 -66.02 18.24
C ASN A 83 -42.40 -66.54 19.38
N THR A 84 -41.71 -67.66 19.16
CA THR A 84 -40.73 -68.23 20.08
C THR A 84 -39.32 -67.85 19.62
N TRP A 85 -38.56 -67.23 20.52
CA TRP A 85 -37.21 -66.75 20.25
C TRP A 85 -36.16 -67.65 20.88
N SER A 86 -35.11 -67.94 20.13
CA SER A 86 -33.97 -68.72 20.59
C SER A 86 -32.79 -67.79 20.82
N VAL A 87 -32.09 -67.93 21.96
CA VAL A 87 -31.09 -66.97 22.42
C VAL A 87 -29.66 -67.51 22.24
N THR A 88 -28.78 -66.68 21.67
CA THR A 88 -27.33 -66.86 21.70
C THR A 88 -26.72 -65.68 22.45
N ASN A 89 -26.20 -65.92 23.65
CA ASN A 89 -25.56 -64.87 24.46
C ASN A 89 -24.24 -64.44 23.82
N LEU A 90 -23.99 -63.13 23.82
CA LEU A 90 -22.76 -62.54 23.31
C LEU A 90 -21.76 -62.31 24.46
N ALA A 91 -20.49 -62.17 24.10
CA ALA A 91 -19.41 -61.89 25.04
C ALA A 91 -18.29 -61.08 24.37
N GLY A 92 -17.44 -60.43 25.16
CA GLY A 92 -16.35 -59.61 24.65
C GLY A 92 -16.82 -58.27 24.11
N SER A 93 -16.09 -57.73 23.14
CA SER A 93 -16.32 -56.41 22.55
C SER A 93 -16.08 -56.44 21.04
N ILE A 94 -16.79 -55.60 20.31
CA ILE A 94 -16.50 -55.32 18.90
C ILE A 94 -15.53 -54.14 18.85
N PRO A 95 -14.36 -54.25 18.18
CA PRO A 95 -13.49 -53.09 17.93
C PRO A 95 -14.22 -51.94 17.24
N ALA A 96 -13.68 -50.72 17.32
CA ALA A 96 -14.17 -49.57 16.56
C ALA A 96 -14.20 -49.90 15.05
N ASN A 97 -15.29 -49.58 14.36
CA ASN A 97 -15.51 -49.97 12.96
C ASN A 97 -15.25 -51.47 12.70
N GLY A 98 -15.40 -52.32 13.71
CA GLY A 98 -15.08 -53.74 13.68
C GLY A 98 -16.31 -54.62 13.47
N TYR A 99 -16.07 -55.90 13.18
CA TYR A 99 -17.12 -56.91 13.02
C TYR A 99 -17.17 -57.89 14.18
N TYR A 100 -18.25 -58.64 14.30
CA TYR A 100 -18.37 -59.73 15.27
C TYR A 100 -19.20 -60.87 14.68
N LEU A 101 -18.61 -62.06 14.61
CA LEU A 101 -19.18 -63.22 13.94
C LEU A 101 -19.82 -64.18 14.94
N VAL A 102 -21.14 -64.28 14.89
CA VAL A 102 -21.93 -65.24 15.65
C VAL A 102 -22.18 -66.45 14.77
N GLY A 103 -21.47 -67.55 15.04
CA GLY A 103 -21.74 -68.82 14.36
C GLY A 103 -22.96 -69.50 14.96
N MET A 104 -23.87 -70.04 14.14
CA MET A 104 -25.12 -70.66 14.57
C MET A 104 -25.07 -72.19 14.36
N SER A 105 -26.10 -72.86 13.84
CA SER A 105 -26.03 -74.31 13.60
C SER A 105 -25.09 -74.67 12.45
N SER A 106 -24.39 -75.81 12.56
CA SER A 106 -23.52 -76.36 11.53
C SER A 106 -24.12 -77.59 10.85
N GLY A 107 -23.69 -77.86 9.61
CA GLY A 107 -24.07 -79.04 8.86
C GLY A 107 -22.94 -79.56 7.97
N ALA A 108 -23.28 -80.49 7.07
CA ALA A 108 -22.30 -81.33 6.39
C ALA A 108 -21.64 -80.71 5.14
N ASN A 109 -22.21 -79.64 4.57
CA ASN A 109 -21.83 -79.11 3.25
C ASN A 109 -21.38 -77.65 3.31
N GLY A 110 -20.41 -77.25 2.48
CA GLY A 110 -19.90 -75.88 2.38
C GLY A 110 -18.54 -75.67 3.06
N ALA A 111 -17.94 -74.49 2.88
CA ALA A 111 -16.65 -74.15 3.49
C ALA A 111 -16.79 -73.86 4.99
N THR A 112 -15.71 -74.03 5.75
CA THR A 112 -15.68 -73.60 7.17
C THR A 112 -15.73 -72.08 7.25
N LEU A 113 -16.49 -71.52 8.21
CA LEU A 113 -16.43 -70.10 8.52
C LEU A 113 -15.01 -69.70 9.01
N PRO A 114 -14.63 -68.41 8.90
CA PRO A 114 -13.59 -67.84 9.74
C PRO A 114 -13.86 -68.15 11.22
N ALA A 115 -12.82 -68.07 12.05
CA ALA A 115 -12.97 -68.28 13.49
C ALA A 115 -14.09 -67.37 14.04
N VAL A 116 -15.16 -67.98 14.56
CA VAL A 116 -16.30 -67.23 15.08
C VAL A 116 -15.96 -66.66 16.44
N ASP A 117 -16.51 -65.50 16.76
CA ASP A 117 -16.32 -64.86 18.07
C ASP A 117 -17.14 -65.57 19.15
N VAL A 118 -18.32 -66.08 18.79
CA VAL A 118 -19.15 -66.90 19.67
C VAL A 118 -19.91 -67.98 18.92
N ASN A 119 -20.17 -69.10 19.62
CA ASN A 119 -20.91 -70.24 19.09
C ASN A 119 -22.33 -70.29 19.67
N GLY A 120 -23.33 -70.08 18.85
CA GLY A 120 -24.72 -70.49 19.06
C GLY A 120 -24.99 -71.91 18.56
N ALA A 121 -26.04 -72.53 19.09
CA ALA A 121 -26.47 -73.90 18.74
C ALA A 121 -27.70 -73.95 17.82
N GLN A 122 -28.28 -72.80 17.50
CA GLN A 122 -29.62 -72.71 16.91
C GLN A 122 -29.59 -72.76 15.39
N ALA A 123 -30.47 -73.56 14.79
CA ALA A 123 -30.63 -73.62 13.34
C ALA A 123 -31.49 -72.44 12.85
N MET A 124 -31.05 -71.81 11.78
CA MET A 124 -31.79 -70.76 11.09
C MET A 124 -32.43 -71.32 9.83
N ALA A 125 -33.51 -70.70 9.38
CA ALA A 125 -34.17 -71.07 8.14
C ALA A 125 -33.41 -70.50 6.93
N ALA A 126 -33.22 -71.31 5.89
CA ALA A 126 -32.45 -70.93 4.71
C ALA A 126 -33.04 -69.77 3.90
N THR A 127 -34.37 -69.66 3.86
CA THR A 127 -35.06 -68.76 2.93
C THR A 127 -35.67 -67.53 3.60
N ALA A 128 -36.24 -67.69 4.80
CA ALA A 128 -36.97 -66.63 5.49
C ALA A 128 -37.01 -66.81 7.02
N GLY A 129 -36.76 -65.74 7.78
CA GLY A 129 -36.67 -65.76 9.24
C GLY A 129 -36.46 -64.37 9.84
N LYS A 130 -36.26 -64.29 11.16
CA LYS A 130 -36.09 -63.05 11.91
C LYS A 130 -34.90 -63.15 12.85
N VAL A 131 -34.05 -62.13 12.85
CA VAL A 131 -32.91 -61.99 13.76
C VAL A 131 -33.06 -60.68 14.52
N ALA A 132 -32.89 -60.73 15.83
CA ALA A 132 -32.88 -59.56 16.70
C ALA A 132 -31.55 -59.48 17.44
N LEU A 133 -30.92 -58.32 17.43
CA LEU A 133 -29.84 -57.96 18.33
C LEU A 133 -30.45 -57.31 19.57
N SER A 134 -30.17 -57.85 20.75
CA SER A 134 -30.73 -57.39 22.02
C SER A 134 -29.63 -57.07 23.02
N SER A 135 -29.74 -55.95 23.73
CA SER A 135 -28.87 -55.56 24.85
C SER A 135 -29.17 -56.31 26.15
N SER A 136 -29.99 -57.35 26.08
CA SER A 136 -30.34 -58.25 27.19
C SER A 136 -30.26 -59.71 26.76
N THR A 137 -29.91 -60.59 27.69
CA THR A 137 -29.98 -62.06 27.54
C THR A 137 -31.38 -62.64 27.80
N ALA A 138 -32.34 -61.82 28.23
CA ALA A 138 -33.72 -62.25 28.39
C ALA A 138 -34.34 -62.61 27.03
N THR A 139 -35.04 -63.74 26.97
CA THR A 139 -35.71 -64.19 25.73
C THR A 139 -36.81 -63.21 25.33
N LEU A 140 -36.80 -62.79 24.08
CA LEU A 140 -37.84 -61.95 23.50
C LEU A 140 -39.16 -62.71 23.41
N THR A 141 -40.28 -61.98 23.46
CA THR A 141 -41.63 -62.57 23.38
C THR A 141 -42.44 -61.90 22.29
N GLY A 142 -43.40 -62.65 21.73
CA GLY A 142 -44.29 -62.16 20.68
C GLY A 142 -43.72 -62.28 19.26
N VAL A 143 -44.57 -61.90 18.29
CA VAL A 143 -44.26 -62.02 16.85
C VAL A 143 -43.30 -60.94 16.38
N CYS A 144 -43.48 -59.70 16.87
CA CYS A 144 -42.67 -58.55 16.53
C CYS A 144 -42.30 -57.81 17.82
N PRO A 145 -41.18 -58.15 18.47
CA PRO A 145 -40.80 -57.57 19.74
C PRO A 145 -40.52 -56.07 19.57
N THR A 146 -40.95 -55.28 20.55
CA THR A 146 -40.71 -53.84 20.63
C THR A 146 -40.25 -53.50 22.05
N GLY A 147 -39.31 -52.58 22.22
CA GLY A 147 -38.89 -52.11 23.55
C GLY A 147 -37.39 -51.83 23.65
N GLY A 148 -36.97 -51.16 24.73
CA GLY A 148 -35.62 -50.57 24.85
C GLY A 148 -34.45 -51.54 24.99
N SER A 149 -34.69 -52.86 25.07
CA SER A 149 -33.61 -53.85 24.98
C SER A 149 -33.31 -54.28 23.55
N LEU A 150 -34.17 -53.96 22.58
CA LEU A 150 -33.91 -54.25 21.17
C LEU A 150 -32.94 -53.20 20.60
N VAL A 151 -31.84 -53.65 20.01
CA VAL A 151 -30.77 -52.79 19.47
C VAL A 151 -30.86 -52.69 17.95
N ASP A 152 -31.08 -53.82 17.26
CA ASP A 152 -31.27 -53.88 15.80
C ASP A 152 -32.11 -55.12 15.46
N PHE A 153 -32.83 -55.10 14.33
CA PHE A 153 -33.73 -56.17 13.93
C PHE A 153 -33.74 -56.38 12.42
N VAL A 154 -33.49 -57.62 11.99
CA VAL A 154 -33.52 -58.01 10.58
C VAL A 154 -34.54 -59.12 10.34
N GLY A 155 -35.64 -58.78 9.66
CA GLY A 155 -36.49 -59.76 9.01
C GLY A 155 -35.99 -60.05 7.60
N TYR A 156 -35.76 -61.31 7.26
CA TYR A 156 -35.32 -61.72 5.93
C TYR A 156 -36.31 -62.66 5.25
N GLY A 157 -36.40 -62.53 3.92
CA GLY A 157 -37.18 -63.39 3.04
C GLY A 157 -38.68 -63.13 2.98
N SER A 158 -39.28 -63.54 1.86
CA SER A 158 -40.69 -63.34 1.56
C SER A 158 -41.60 -64.02 2.59
N GLY A 159 -42.65 -63.32 3.03
CA GLY A 159 -43.63 -63.83 3.99
C GLY A 159 -43.24 -63.64 5.47
N THR A 160 -42.04 -63.12 5.75
CA THR A 160 -41.62 -62.77 7.11
C THR A 160 -42.46 -61.61 7.65
N ASN A 161 -43.05 -61.82 8.84
CA ASN A 161 -44.12 -60.97 9.36
C ASN A 161 -43.67 -59.92 10.40
N CYS A 162 -42.37 -59.71 10.52
CA CYS A 162 -41.79 -58.63 11.30
C CYS A 162 -40.39 -58.32 10.75
N PHE A 163 -40.09 -57.04 10.60
CA PHE A 163 -38.91 -56.45 9.99
C PHE A 163 -38.91 -54.96 10.33
N GLU A 164 -37.77 -54.29 10.17
CA GLU A 164 -37.70 -52.84 10.25
C GLU A 164 -38.13 -52.22 8.90
N GLY A 165 -38.81 -51.08 8.97
CA GLY A 165 -39.29 -50.35 7.80
C GLY A 165 -40.46 -51.03 7.07
N ALA A 166 -40.48 -50.91 5.75
CA ALA A 166 -41.64 -51.25 4.91
C ALA A 166 -41.68 -52.72 4.44
N GLY A 167 -40.59 -53.48 4.58
CA GLY A 167 -40.51 -54.87 4.15
C GLY A 167 -39.26 -55.60 4.65
N PRO A 168 -39.26 -56.94 4.65
CA PRO A 168 -38.07 -57.73 4.97
C PRO A 168 -37.03 -57.61 3.85
N THR A 169 -35.82 -58.12 4.10
CA THR A 169 -34.83 -58.32 3.03
C THR A 169 -35.36 -59.34 1.99
N ALA A 170 -34.78 -59.38 0.78
CA ALA A 170 -35.14 -60.39 -0.20
C ALA A 170 -34.82 -61.82 0.28
N SER A 171 -35.49 -62.82 -0.33
CA SER A 171 -35.32 -64.24 0.05
C SER A 171 -33.87 -64.70 -0.09
N LEU A 172 -33.40 -65.39 0.94
CA LEU A 172 -32.06 -65.97 1.00
C LEU A 172 -32.05 -67.40 0.47
N GLY A 173 -30.86 -67.99 0.41
CA GLY A 173 -30.66 -69.33 -0.14
C GLY A 173 -29.25 -69.85 0.12
N ALA A 174 -28.96 -71.04 -0.40
CA ALA A 174 -27.70 -71.74 -0.17
C ALA A 174 -26.45 -70.93 -0.55
N THR A 175 -26.56 -70.00 -1.50
CA THR A 175 -25.42 -69.20 -1.97
C THR A 175 -25.53 -67.71 -1.63
N THR A 176 -26.53 -67.28 -0.87
CA THR A 176 -26.82 -65.84 -0.65
C THR A 176 -27.13 -65.53 0.80
N ALA A 177 -26.52 -64.47 1.33
CA ALA A 177 -26.82 -63.84 2.60
C ALA A 177 -27.47 -62.47 2.37
N ALA A 178 -28.15 -61.94 3.39
CA ALA A 178 -28.49 -60.52 3.44
C ALA A 178 -27.26 -59.75 3.92
N LEU A 179 -26.79 -58.77 3.15
CA LEU A 179 -25.66 -57.90 3.48
C LEU A 179 -26.15 -56.46 3.61
N ARG A 180 -25.90 -55.85 4.77
CA ARG A 180 -26.18 -54.42 5.02
C ARG A 180 -25.26 -53.55 4.16
N GLY A 181 -25.81 -52.49 3.60
CA GLY A 181 -25.13 -51.54 2.73
C GLY A 181 -23.95 -50.84 3.38
N ASN A 182 -23.05 -50.31 2.55
CA ASN A 182 -21.81 -49.64 2.95
C ASN A 182 -21.02 -50.43 4.02
N PHE A 183 -20.89 -51.74 3.80
CA PHE A 183 -20.22 -52.69 4.69
C PHE A 183 -20.80 -52.79 6.11
N GLY A 184 -21.99 -52.23 6.37
CA GLY A 184 -22.60 -52.17 7.70
C GLY A 184 -22.92 -50.74 8.16
N CYS A 185 -22.41 -49.70 7.49
CA CYS A 185 -22.67 -48.31 7.88
C CYS A 185 -24.06 -47.79 7.46
N THR A 186 -24.80 -48.47 6.57
CA THR A 186 -26.13 -48.01 6.14
C THR A 186 -27.20 -48.59 7.06
N ASP A 187 -27.79 -47.74 7.91
CA ASP A 187 -28.88 -48.13 8.80
C ASP A 187 -29.98 -47.05 8.83
N THR A 188 -30.98 -47.21 7.97
CA THR A 188 -32.14 -46.31 7.90
C THR A 188 -33.33 -46.84 8.70
N ASN A 189 -33.11 -47.85 9.56
CA ASN A 189 -34.16 -48.65 10.21
C ASN A 189 -35.16 -49.23 9.20
N SER A 190 -34.67 -49.68 8.04
CA SER A 190 -35.50 -50.26 6.98
C SER A 190 -34.78 -51.42 6.30
N ASN A 191 -35.12 -52.65 6.67
CA ASN A 191 -34.41 -53.84 6.18
C ASN A 191 -34.41 -53.94 4.65
N SER A 192 -35.53 -53.62 4.00
CA SER A 192 -35.65 -53.61 2.54
C SER A 192 -34.83 -52.53 1.81
N ALA A 193 -34.45 -51.45 2.51
CA ALA A 193 -33.61 -50.38 1.97
C ALA A 193 -32.12 -50.60 2.28
N ASP A 194 -31.84 -51.16 3.46
CA ASP A 194 -30.47 -51.27 3.99
C ASP A 194 -29.76 -52.55 3.55
N PHE A 195 -30.49 -53.61 3.16
CA PHE A 195 -29.88 -54.90 2.82
C PHE A 195 -30.04 -55.28 1.35
N THR A 196 -28.99 -55.90 0.81
CA THR A 196 -29.00 -56.56 -0.49
C THR A 196 -28.64 -58.04 -0.35
N THR A 197 -29.10 -58.87 -1.28
CA THR A 197 -28.74 -60.29 -1.31
C THR A 197 -27.48 -60.51 -2.14
N ALA A 198 -26.43 -61.04 -1.53
CA ALA A 198 -25.17 -61.32 -2.19
C ALA A 198 -24.50 -62.57 -1.59
N THR A 199 -23.39 -63.03 -2.18
CA THR A 199 -22.60 -64.13 -1.63
C THR A 199 -22.19 -63.82 -0.19
N PRO A 200 -22.38 -64.73 0.78
CA PRO A 200 -21.99 -64.49 2.17
C PRO A 200 -20.49 -64.18 2.28
N SER A 201 -20.12 -63.18 3.08
CA SER A 201 -18.72 -62.76 3.27
C SER A 201 -18.44 -62.50 4.77
N PRO A 202 -18.44 -63.55 5.60
CA PRO A 202 -18.34 -63.43 7.06
C PRO A 202 -16.99 -62.84 7.52
N ARG A 203 -17.05 -61.96 8.52
CA ARG A 203 -15.94 -61.26 9.17
C ARG A 203 -16.11 -61.31 10.67
N ASN A 204 -15.00 -61.49 11.39
CA ASN A 204 -14.98 -61.59 12.85
C ASN A 204 -14.32 -60.35 13.48
N SER A 205 -14.12 -60.36 14.80
CA SER A 205 -13.46 -59.26 15.53
C SER A 205 -12.03 -58.95 15.11
N GLY A 206 -11.40 -59.76 14.27
CA GLY A 206 -10.11 -59.46 13.64
C GLY A 206 -10.21 -58.55 12.41
N ASN A 207 -11.41 -58.24 11.93
CA ASN A 207 -11.65 -57.40 10.76
C ASN A 207 -12.19 -56.01 11.17
N THR A 208 -11.71 -54.96 10.51
CA THR A 208 -12.23 -53.59 10.63
C THR A 208 -12.56 -53.01 9.25
N ASN A 209 -13.47 -52.04 9.20
CA ASN A 209 -13.83 -51.31 7.99
C ASN A 209 -12.94 -50.07 7.82
N SER A 210 -11.89 -50.18 6.99
CA SER A 210 -11.02 -49.03 6.68
C SER A 210 -11.66 -48.01 5.72
N SER A 211 -12.86 -48.26 5.22
CA SER A 211 -13.59 -47.40 4.27
C SER A 211 -14.70 -46.57 4.93
N ALA A 212 -14.80 -46.58 6.26
CA ALA A 212 -15.66 -45.63 6.98
C ALA A 212 -15.17 -44.19 6.75
N SER A 213 -16.10 -43.23 6.75
CA SER A 213 -15.78 -41.82 6.55
C SER A 213 -14.79 -41.32 7.59
N LEU A 214 -13.85 -40.48 7.16
CA LEU A 214 -12.96 -39.75 8.06
C LEU A 214 -13.68 -38.49 8.54
N TRP A 215 -13.54 -38.23 9.83
CA TRP A 215 -14.02 -37.03 10.50
C TRP A 215 -12.83 -36.39 11.22
N TYR A 216 -12.66 -35.08 11.07
CA TYR A 216 -11.56 -34.30 11.62
C TYR A 216 -12.04 -33.53 12.83
N LEU A 217 -11.28 -33.54 13.92
CA LEU A 217 -11.60 -32.74 15.11
C LEU A 217 -11.66 -31.28 14.69
N ASP A 218 -12.70 -30.57 15.11
CA ASP A 218 -12.91 -29.13 14.87
C ASP A 218 -13.00 -28.47 16.25
N ALA A 219 -11.86 -28.05 16.79
CA ALA A 219 -11.78 -27.57 18.17
C ALA A 219 -12.24 -26.11 18.35
N ASP A 220 -12.20 -25.28 17.30
CA ASP A 220 -12.63 -23.88 17.35
C ASP A 220 -14.02 -23.62 16.73
N ASN A 221 -14.61 -24.62 16.06
CA ASN A 221 -15.93 -24.64 15.44
C ASN A 221 -16.09 -23.75 14.20
N ASP A 222 -15.07 -23.68 13.34
CA ASP A 222 -15.13 -22.95 12.07
C ASP A 222 -15.62 -23.78 10.86
N GLY A 223 -15.75 -25.10 11.05
CA GLY A 223 -16.24 -26.04 10.04
C GLY A 223 -15.14 -26.77 9.26
N TYR A 224 -13.88 -26.52 9.57
CA TYR A 224 -12.71 -27.30 9.16
C TYR A 224 -12.08 -27.99 10.37
N GLY A 225 -11.30 -29.04 10.12
CA GLY A 225 -10.64 -29.77 11.19
C GLY A 225 -9.22 -30.21 10.83
N LEU A 226 -8.40 -30.38 11.87
CA LEU A 226 -6.99 -30.73 11.74
C LEU A 226 -6.80 -32.12 11.13
N THR A 227 -6.10 -32.21 9.99
CA THR A 227 -5.87 -33.49 9.27
C THR A 227 -5.18 -34.56 10.10
N SER A 228 -4.32 -34.13 11.03
CA SER A 228 -3.58 -35.02 11.95
C SER A 228 -4.42 -35.54 13.13
N SER A 229 -5.62 -34.98 13.34
CA SER A 229 -6.56 -35.35 14.39
C SER A 229 -7.88 -35.82 13.77
N SER A 230 -7.88 -37.06 13.28
CA SER A 230 -9.06 -37.65 12.62
C SER A 230 -9.47 -38.99 13.21
N VAL A 231 -10.76 -39.31 13.08
CA VAL A 231 -11.36 -40.59 13.46
C VAL A 231 -12.20 -41.14 12.32
N GLN A 232 -12.23 -42.46 12.19
CA GLN A 232 -13.14 -43.15 11.28
C GLN A 232 -14.47 -43.43 11.97
N SER A 233 -15.59 -43.05 11.35
CA SER A 233 -16.94 -43.30 11.87
C SER A 233 -17.97 -43.26 10.74
N CYS A 234 -19.04 -44.06 10.84
CA CYS A 234 -20.11 -44.03 9.84
C CYS A 234 -20.91 -42.72 9.89
N THR A 235 -21.07 -42.15 11.08
CA THR A 235 -21.71 -40.86 11.32
C THR A 235 -20.78 -39.87 12.00
N GLN A 236 -21.09 -38.58 11.83
CA GLN A 236 -20.34 -37.46 12.38
C GLN A 236 -20.24 -37.55 13.91
N PRO A 237 -19.06 -37.79 14.48
CA PRO A 237 -18.87 -37.69 15.93
C PRO A 237 -19.07 -36.24 16.39
N SER A 238 -19.52 -36.06 17.63
CA SER A 238 -19.66 -34.72 18.22
C SER A 238 -18.30 -34.02 18.29
N GLY A 239 -18.24 -32.78 17.78
CA GLY A 239 -17.00 -31.98 17.73
C GLY A 239 -16.06 -32.33 16.57
N TYR A 240 -16.54 -33.08 15.57
CA TYR A 240 -15.77 -33.38 14.37
C TYR A 240 -16.53 -32.95 13.11
N VAL A 241 -15.82 -32.65 12.03
CA VAL A 241 -16.35 -32.24 10.72
C VAL A 241 -15.77 -33.07 9.57
N ALA A 242 -16.42 -33.03 8.41
CA ALA A 242 -15.96 -33.78 7.23
C ALA A 242 -14.84 -33.06 6.46
N ASN A 243 -14.74 -31.74 6.59
CA ASN A 243 -13.72 -30.95 5.91
C ASN A 243 -12.42 -31.00 6.73
N GLY A 244 -11.40 -31.67 6.21
CA GLY A 244 -10.05 -31.56 6.76
C GLY A 244 -9.29 -30.40 6.14
N GLY A 245 -8.08 -30.16 6.63
CA GLY A 245 -7.13 -29.22 6.02
C GLY A 245 -6.83 -28.00 6.86
N ASP A 246 -7.45 -27.89 8.04
CA ASP A 246 -7.14 -26.84 9.00
C ASP A 246 -5.67 -26.91 9.42
N CYS A 247 -4.98 -25.78 9.36
CA CYS A 247 -3.60 -25.61 9.76
C CYS A 247 -3.45 -25.06 11.19
N ASP A 248 -4.49 -24.48 11.80
CA ASP A 248 -4.55 -24.06 13.21
C ASP A 248 -5.97 -24.18 13.80
N ASP A 249 -6.34 -25.42 14.20
CA ASP A 249 -7.61 -25.83 14.83
C ASP A 249 -7.98 -25.09 16.14
N GLY A 250 -7.11 -24.20 16.62
CA GLY A 250 -7.35 -23.33 17.78
C GLY A 250 -7.80 -21.92 17.41
N ASN A 251 -7.87 -21.59 16.11
CA ASN A 251 -8.14 -20.26 15.61
C ASN A 251 -9.03 -20.26 14.36
N SER A 252 -10.33 -20.00 14.58
CA SER A 252 -11.39 -19.96 13.55
C SER A 252 -11.19 -18.98 12.38
N SER A 253 -10.11 -18.19 12.38
CA SER A 253 -9.72 -17.31 11.28
C SER A 253 -8.61 -17.90 10.40
N ILE A 254 -8.11 -19.10 10.70
CA ILE A 254 -7.04 -19.79 9.98
C ILE A 254 -7.58 -21.15 9.54
N ASN A 255 -8.07 -21.23 8.30
CA ASN A 255 -8.64 -22.45 7.74
C ASN A 255 -8.74 -22.35 6.20
N PRO A 256 -8.92 -23.46 5.47
CA PRO A 256 -9.05 -23.46 4.01
C PRO A 256 -10.14 -22.58 3.38
N GLY A 257 -11.09 -22.08 4.17
CA GLY A 257 -12.14 -21.17 3.72
C GLY A 257 -11.87 -19.69 4.07
N ALA A 258 -10.81 -19.39 4.81
CA ALA A 258 -10.42 -18.03 5.16
C ALA A 258 -9.86 -17.29 3.94
N LEU A 259 -9.70 -15.98 4.09
CA LEU A 259 -8.99 -15.16 3.12
C LEU A 259 -7.72 -14.67 3.80
N ASP A 260 -6.61 -14.70 3.08
CA ASP A 260 -5.36 -14.11 3.53
C ASP A 260 -5.52 -12.65 3.93
N VAL A 261 -4.79 -12.25 4.97
CA VAL A 261 -4.70 -10.88 5.42
C VAL A 261 -3.27 -10.40 5.24
N CYS A 262 -3.10 -9.34 4.44
CA CYS A 262 -1.78 -8.81 4.15
C CYS A 262 -0.97 -8.41 5.40
N ASN A 263 0.30 -8.83 5.39
CA ASN A 263 1.36 -8.51 6.35
C ASN A 263 1.14 -9.09 7.76
N THR A 264 0.40 -10.19 7.89
CA THR A 264 0.32 -10.94 9.16
C THR A 264 1.47 -11.94 9.29
N GLY A 265 2.04 -12.40 8.17
CA GLY A 265 3.03 -13.47 8.12
C GLY A 265 2.44 -14.84 8.44
N ILE A 266 1.12 -14.97 8.35
CA ILE A 266 0.34 -16.18 8.59
C ILE A 266 -0.27 -16.60 7.24
N ASP A 267 -0.40 -17.90 7.02
CA ASP A 267 -1.15 -18.51 5.91
C ASP A 267 -2.56 -18.75 6.45
N GLU A 268 -3.48 -17.79 6.25
CA GLU A 268 -4.80 -17.89 6.84
C GLU A 268 -5.68 -18.89 6.08
N ASP A 269 -5.49 -19.04 4.77
CA ASP A 269 -6.27 -19.96 3.93
C ASP A 269 -5.65 -21.36 3.78
N CYS A 270 -4.56 -21.63 4.51
CA CYS A 270 -3.85 -22.90 4.53
C CYS A 270 -3.44 -23.42 3.13
N ASP A 271 -3.24 -22.54 2.14
CA ASP A 271 -2.88 -22.94 0.77
C ASP A 271 -1.37 -23.18 0.57
N GLY A 272 -0.57 -22.89 1.60
CA GLY A 272 0.89 -23.02 1.62
C GLY A 272 1.63 -21.77 1.13
N THR A 273 0.90 -20.70 0.81
CA THR A 273 1.42 -19.36 0.53
C THR A 273 1.04 -18.40 1.66
N ILE A 274 1.82 -17.33 1.83
CA ILE A 274 1.58 -16.33 2.88
C ILE A 274 1.38 -14.99 2.17
N ASP A 275 0.44 -14.18 2.67
CA ASP A 275 0.14 -12.82 2.20
C ASP A 275 -0.26 -12.76 0.69
N ASN A 276 -1.14 -13.66 0.25
CA ASN A 276 -1.62 -13.78 -1.14
C ASN A 276 -3.16 -13.67 -1.27
N PRO A 277 -3.79 -12.59 -0.78
CA PRO A 277 -5.23 -12.50 -0.84
C PRO A 277 -5.76 -12.23 -2.26
N PRO A 278 -7.01 -12.66 -2.55
CA PRO A 278 -7.66 -12.36 -3.82
C PRO A 278 -7.93 -10.85 -4.02
N VAL A 279 -7.85 -10.05 -2.94
CA VAL A 279 -7.85 -8.59 -2.98
C VAL A 279 -6.79 -8.08 -2.01
N ALA A 280 -5.82 -7.33 -2.51
CA ALA A 280 -4.73 -6.75 -1.72
C ALA A 280 -4.65 -5.23 -1.97
N PRO A 281 -3.97 -4.46 -1.11
CA PRO A 281 -3.96 -3.01 -1.18
C PRO A 281 -3.12 -2.47 -2.35
N VAL A 282 -2.24 -3.27 -2.97
CA VAL A 282 -1.51 -2.88 -4.20
C VAL A 282 -2.01 -3.72 -5.37
N PHE A 283 -2.49 -3.06 -6.43
CA PHE A 283 -3.04 -3.69 -7.62
C PHE A 283 -2.20 -3.36 -8.85
N ASN A 284 -1.61 -4.38 -9.49
CA ASN A 284 -1.05 -4.22 -10.82
C ASN A 284 -2.20 -4.19 -11.84
N VAL A 285 -2.60 -2.98 -12.22
CA VAL A 285 -3.72 -2.72 -13.14
C VAL A 285 -3.48 -3.35 -14.51
N THR A 286 -2.21 -3.46 -14.91
CA THR A 286 -1.83 -3.97 -16.24
C THR A 286 -1.95 -5.50 -16.31
N GLN A 287 -1.62 -6.19 -15.22
CA GLN A 287 -1.62 -7.65 -15.15
C GLN A 287 -2.88 -8.24 -14.49
N GLY A 288 -3.66 -7.44 -13.76
CA GLY A 288 -4.81 -7.91 -13.00
C GLY A 288 -4.43 -8.70 -11.74
N LEU A 289 -3.27 -8.38 -11.14
CA LEU A 289 -2.71 -9.10 -9.98
C LEU A 289 -2.66 -8.19 -8.75
N TYR A 290 -2.87 -8.78 -7.57
CA TYR A 290 -2.86 -8.08 -6.28
C TYR A 290 -1.62 -8.46 -5.47
N PHE A 291 -1.12 -7.52 -4.68
CA PHE A 291 0.07 -7.67 -3.84
C PHE A 291 -0.11 -6.97 -2.50
N CYS A 292 0.42 -7.57 -1.44
CA CYS A 292 0.39 -7.00 -0.10
C CYS A 292 1.42 -5.90 0.14
N THR A 293 2.47 -5.84 -0.68
CA THR A 293 3.57 -4.86 -0.55
C THR A 293 3.82 -4.15 -1.88
N ILE A 294 4.28 -2.90 -1.80
CA ILE A 294 4.65 -2.12 -3.00
C ILE A 294 5.87 -2.77 -3.67
N GLN A 295 6.86 -3.20 -2.88
CA GLN A 295 8.04 -3.86 -3.44
C GLN A 295 7.72 -5.21 -4.09
N GLY A 296 6.79 -5.98 -3.53
CA GLY A 296 6.31 -7.24 -4.14
C GLY A 296 5.70 -7.00 -5.52
N ALA A 297 4.84 -6.00 -5.64
CA ALA A 297 4.24 -5.61 -6.91
C ALA A 297 5.30 -5.18 -7.95
N ILE A 298 6.29 -4.37 -7.54
CA ILE A 298 7.40 -3.96 -8.43
C ILE A 298 8.22 -5.18 -8.88
N ASN A 299 8.50 -6.12 -7.99
CA ASN A 299 9.28 -7.32 -8.31
C ASN A 299 8.60 -8.17 -9.38
N ALA A 300 7.27 -8.29 -9.34
CA ALA A 300 6.46 -9.01 -10.33
C ALA A 300 6.14 -8.21 -11.60
N ALA A 301 6.19 -6.88 -11.56
CA ALA A 301 5.81 -6.01 -12.69
C ALA A 301 6.68 -6.22 -13.93
N ASN A 302 6.07 -6.05 -15.10
CA ASN A 302 6.76 -5.89 -16.38
C ASN A 302 7.09 -4.40 -16.62
N PRO A 303 8.14 -4.08 -17.40
CA PRO A 303 8.37 -2.71 -17.81
C PRO A 303 7.16 -2.13 -18.57
N GLY A 304 6.66 -0.98 -18.11
CA GLY A 304 5.48 -0.28 -18.63
C GLY A 304 4.23 -0.46 -17.75
N ASP A 305 4.24 -1.35 -16.77
CA ASP A 305 3.08 -1.60 -15.92
C ASP A 305 2.70 -0.38 -15.06
N VAL A 306 1.41 -0.34 -14.69
CA VAL A 306 0.85 0.62 -13.73
C VAL A 306 0.44 -0.12 -12.46
N LEU A 307 1.03 0.30 -11.33
CA LEU A 307 0.72 -0.21 -10.00
C LEU A 307 -0.11 0.83 -9.26
N ASP A 308 -1.38 0.49 -9.00
CA ASP A 308 -2.28 1.30 -8.18
C ASP A 308 -2.13 0.89 -6.70
N ILE A 309 -1.76 1.85 -5.86
CA ILE A 309 -1.48 1.66 -4.44
C ILE A 309 -2.66 2.24 -3.67
N GLY A 310 -3.53 1.37 -3.15
CA GLY A 310 -4.68 1.74 -2.35
C GLY A 310 -4.30 2.53 -1.10
N ALA A 311 -5.23 3.34 -0.60
CA ALA A 311 -5.01 4.13 0.61
C ALA A 311 -4.61 3.24 1.80
N GLY A 312 -3.62 3.70 2.58
CA GLY A 312 -3.06 2.95 3.69
C GLY A 312 -1.66 3.44 4.05
N THR A 313 -1.08 2.84 5.09
CA THR A 313 0.31 3.10 5.48
C THR A 313 1.16 1.88 5.18
N TYR A 314 2.21 2.08 4.39
CA TYR A 314 3.15 1.05 3.93
C TYR A 314 4.51 1.34 4.57
N THR A 315 4.97 0.44 5.44
CA THR A 315 6.28 0.58 6.09
C THR A 315 7.33 -0.18 5.29
N GLU A 316 7.86 0.45 4.24
CA GLU A 316 8.72 -0.17 3.24
C GLU A 316 9.81 0.80 2.75
N ASN A 317 10.95 0.26 2.34
CA ASN A 317 11.89 0.97 1.47
C ASN A 317 11.72 0.46 0.04
N VAL A 318 11.27 1.33 -0.85
CA VAL A 318 10.83 0.97 -2.20
C VAL A 318 11.95 1.24 -3.21
N ILE A 319 12.27 0.24 -4.03
CA ILE A 319 13.24 0.33 -5.12
C ILE A 319 12.50 0.18 -6.45
N VAL A 320 12.38 1.28 -7.19
CA VAL A 320 11.79 1.31 -8.53
C VAL A 320 12.90 1.12 -9.57
N ASN A 321 13.18 -0.15 -9.89
CA ASN A 321 14.25 -0.56 -10.81
C ASN A 321 13.75 -1.00 -12.20
N LYS A 322 12.48 -0.72 -12.51
CA LYS A 322 11.85 -0.95 -13.81
C LYS A 322 11.15 0.33 -14.26
N THR A 323 11.04 0.53 -15.57
CA THR A 323 10.14 1.53 -16.14
C THR A 323 8.71 1.17 -15.76
N LEU A 324 8.04 1.92 -14.89
CA LEU A 324 6.66 1.67 -14.46
C LEU A 324 6.06 2.92 -13.82
N SER A 325 4.75 2.88 -13.56
CA SER A 325 4.04 3.92 -12.83
C SER A 325 3.59 3.43 -11.47
N LEU A 326 3.94 4.15 -10.40
CA LEU A 326 3.34 4.01 -9.08
C LEU A 326 2.29 5.11 -8.92
N VAL A 327 1.03 4.72 -8.82
CA VAL A 327 -0.11 5.63 -8.72
C VAL A 327 -0.79 5.40 -7.38
N GLY A 328 -0.89 6.42 -6.54
CA GLY A 328 -1.60 6.32 -5.29
C GLY A 328 -3.10 6.48 -5.49
N ASN A 329 -3.87 5.48 -5.07
CA ASN A 329 -5.33 5.49 -4.98
C ASN A 329 -5.99 6.05 -6.26
N SER A 330 -5.63 5.45 -7.40
CA SER A 330 -6.06 5.79 -8.74
C SER A 330 -5.82 7.26 -9.15
N GLY A 331 -4.89 7.95 -8.48
CA GLY A 331 -4.57 9.35 -8.71
C GLY A 331 -5.52 10.33 -8.00
N PHE A 332 -6.40 9.87 -7.12
CA PHE A 332 -7.33 10.73 -6.36
C PHE A 332 -6.63 11.44 -5.18
N PRO A 333 -6.46 12.78 -5.19
CA PRO A 333 -5.63 13.50 -4.20
C PRO A 333 -6.10 13.44 -2.74
N ALA A 334 -7.36 13.09 -2.51
CA ALA A 334 -7.96 13.13 -1.17
C ALA A 334 -7.41 12.06 -0.20
N THR A 335 -6.84 10.97 -0.73
CA THR A 335 -6.38 9.82 0.07
C THR A 335 -5.11 9.24 -0.54
N ARG A 336 -3.98 9.89 -0.26
CA ARG A 336 -2.65 9.40 -0.66
C ARG A 336 -2.25 8.19 0.19
N PRO A 337 -1.76 7.08 -0.39
CA PRO A 337 -1.05 6.08 0.39
C PRO A 337 0.21 6.69 1.01
N VAL A 338 0.47 6.37 2.27
CA VAL A 338 1.62 6.83 3.02
C VAL A 338 2.71 5.77 2.98
N ILE A 339 3.85 6.09 2.41
CA ILE A 339 5.03 5.23 2.37
C ILE A 339 6.00 5.74 3.43
N VAL A 340 6.25 4.92 4.45
CA VAL A 340 7.14 5.21 5.57
C VAL A 340 8.36 4.32 5.45
N GLY A 341 9.51 4.90 5.10
CA GLY A 341 10.76 4.16 5.00
C GLY A 341 11.62 4.30 6.25
N THR A 342 12.50 3.31 6.46
CA THR A 342 13.54 3.38 7.51
C THR A 342 14.91 3.44 6.85
N GLY A 343 15.82 4.26 7.37
CA GLY A 343 17.19 4.32 6.84
C GLY A 343 17.47 5.60 6.05
N ALA A 344 18.22 5.49 4.94
CA ALA A 344 18.78 6.64 4.21
C ALA A 344 17.83 7.23 3.15
N GLN A 345 16.96 6.41 2.58
CA GLN A 345 15.93 6.85 1.64
C GLN A 345 14.66 6.01 1.77
N VAL A 346 13.51 6.56 1.38
CA VAL A 346 12.24 5.82 1.32
C VAL A 346 12.02 5.22 -0.08
N ILE A 347 12.17 6.04 -1.12
CA ILE A 347 12.04 5.60 -2.52
C ILE A 347 13.36 5.81 -3.26
N LEU A 348 13.90 4.74 -3.83
CA LEU A 348 15.02 4.78 -4.77
C LEU A 348 14.50 4.58 -6.21
N VAL A 349 14.67 5.59 -7.06
CA VAL A 349 14.40 5.48 -8.50
C VAL A 349 15.69 5.08 -9.23
N ALA A 350 15.66 3.93 -9.88
CA ALA A 350 16.77 3.30 -10.58
C ALA A 350 16.42 2.82 -11.99
N ALA A 351 15.36 3.36 -12.59
CA ALA A 351 14.98 3.13 -13.99
C ALA A 351 14.42 4.40 -14.66
N THR A 352 14.55 4.46 -15.98
CA THR A 352 14.02 5.55 -16.80
C THR A 352 12.51 5.47 -16.95
N ASN A 353 11.89 6.61 -17.29
CA ASN A 353 10.45 6.73 -17.54
C ASN A 353 9.58 6.21 -16.38
N VAL A 354 10.01 6.46 -15.15
CA VAL A 354 9.24 6.14 -13.94
C VAL A 354 8.25 7.27 -13.65
N THR A 355 7.01 6.91 -13.30
CA THR A 355 6.02 7.87 -12.78
C THR A 355 5.76 7.58 -11.30
N LEU A 356 5.83 8.62 -10.48
CA LEU A 356 5.38 8.63 -9.08
C LEU A 356 4.23 9.63 -8.99
N GLU A 357 3.01 9.14 -8.78
CA GLU A 357 1.79 9.95 -8.77
C GLU A 357 1.00 9.77 -7.49
N ASN A 358 0.60 10.88 -6.86
CA ASN A 358 -0.32 10.92 -5.72
C ASN A 358 0.13 10.09 -4.50
N LEU A 359 1.43 10.07 -4.20
CA LEU A 359 2.00 9.36 -3.06
C LEU A 359 2.30 10.33 -1.91
N GLN A 360 2.14 9.88 -0.66
CA GLN A 360 2.76 10.52 0.49
C GLN A 360 4.02 9.73 0.88
N VAL A 361 5.15 10.41 0.99
CA VAL A 361 6.45 9.83 1.33
C VAL A 361 6.95 10.48 2.61
N ASP A 362 6.92 9.72 3.70
CA ASP A 362 7.34 10.16 5.02
C ASP A 362 8.71 9.55 5.35
N PHE A 363 9.70 10.40 5.60
CA PHE A 363 11.06 9.96 5.93
C PHE A 363 11.55 10.59 7.24
N ASP A 364 12.31 9.82 8.02
CA ASP A 364 12.97 10.34 9.22
C ASP A 364 14.32 10.98 8.86
N GLY A 365 14.37 12.31 8.91
CA GLY A 365 15.58 13.10 8.71
C GLY A 365 16.54 13.13 9.90
N THR A 366 16.22 12.48 11.03
CA THR A 366 17.01 12.55 12.26
C THR A 366 18.42 11.97 12.05
N GLY A 367 19.44 12.67 12.55
CA GLY A 367 20.83 12.23 12.48
C GLY A 367 21.46 12.30 11.08
N ALA A 368 20.87 13.04 10.13
CA ALA A 368 21.43 13.23 8.79
C ALA A 368 22.85 13.85 8.83
N THR A 369 23.83 13.18 8.22
CA THR A 369 25.23 13.64 8.13
C THR A 369 25.74 13.54 6.70
N SER A 370 26.92 14.12 6.41
CA SER A 370 27.52 14.06 5.06
C SER A 370 27.83 12.65 4.58
N GLY A 371 28.12 11.71 5.49
CA GLY A 371 28.31 10.29 5.18
C GLY A 371 27.02 9.47 5.17
N SER A 372 25.90 10.03 5.62
CA SER A 372 24.61 9.34 5.72
C SER A 372 23.47 10.35 5.53
N PRO A 373 23.26 10.82 4.28
CA PRO A 373 22.13 11.68 3.97
C PRO A 373 20.80 10.95 4.12
N LYS A 374 19.74 11.71 4.38
CA LYS A 374 18.37 11.24 4.53
C LYS A 374 17.50 11.85 3.44
N SER A 375 16.82 11.02 2.66
CA SER A 375 15.96 11.49 1.58
C SER A 375 14.57 10.86 1.61
N GLY A 376 13.55 11.59 1.17
CA GLY A 376 12.28 10.97 0.80
C GLY A 376 12.47 10.13 -0.46
N ILE A 377 12.72 10.81 -1.57
CA ILE A 377 12.94 10.21 -2.89
C ILE A 377 14.37 10.48 -3.34
N VAL A 378 15.07 9.46 -3.82
CA VAL A 378 16.43 9.58 -4.37
C VAL A 378 16.55 8.93 -5.74
N ALA A 379 17.23 9.61 -6.66
CA ALA A 379 17.59 9.08 -7.97
C ALA A 379 19.05 9.46 -8.29
N PRO A 380 20.03 8.58 -8.05
CA PRO A 380 21.43 8.98 -7.95
C PRO A 380 22.15 9.14 -9.30
N THR A 381 21.63 8.59 -10.39
CA THR A 381 22.34 8.53 -11.69
C THR A 381 21.44 9.02 -12.82
N PRO A 382 21.77 10.12 -13.53
CA PRO A 382 20.92 10.70 -14.58
C PRO A 382 20.38 9.69 -15.59
N SER A 383 21.23 8.78 -16.08
CA SER A 383 20.82 7.75 -17.04
C SER A 383 19.79 6.74 -16.51
N THR A 384 19.58 6.67 -15.20
CA THR A 384 18.64 5.75 -14.56
C THR A 384 17.38 6.45 -14.05
N TYR A 385 17.18 7.74 -14.35
CA TYR A 385 15.93 8.44 -14.04
C TYR A 385 15.50 9.43 -15.11
N ASP A 386 16.14 9.40 -16.29
CA ASP A 386 15.67 10.15 -17.44
C ASP A 386 14.20 9.81 -17.75
N GLY A 387 13.37 10.83 -17.91
CA GLY A 387 11.92 10.69 -18.05
C GLY A 387 11.15 10.52 -16.73
N LEU A 388 11.77 10.75 -15.56
CA LEU A 388 11.06 10.71 -14.27
C LEU A 388 9.96 11.78 -14.22
N LEU A 389 8.75 11.35 -13.88
CA LEU A 389 7.61 12.19 -13.55
C LEU A 389 7.28 12.04 -12.06
N VAL A 390 7.30 13.13 -11.32
CA VAL A 390 6.74 13.19 -9.95
C VAL A 390 5.54 14.15 -9.98
N LYS A 391 4.37 13.64 -9.64
CA LYS A 391 3.10 14.36 -9.79
C LYS A 391 2.22 14.25 -8.54
N ASP A 392 1.73 15.39 -8.06
CA ASP A 392 0.75 15.48 -6.96
C ASP A 392 1.17 14.74 -5.66
N CYS A 393 2.47 14.51 -5.47
CA CYS A 393 3.03 13.83 -4.31
C CYS A 393 3.26 14.78 -3.13
N LEU A 394 3.11 14.27 -1.91
CA LEU A 394 3.55 14.93 -0.68
C LEU A 394 4.80 14.22 -0.17
N VAL A 395 5.93 14.90 -0.10
CA VAL A 395 7.18 14.35 0.46
C VAL A 395 7.57 15.16 1.67
N GLN A 396 7.63 14.53 2.84
CA GLN A 396 7.88 15.25 4.09
C GLN A 396 8.83 14.56 5.06
N SER A 397 9.65 15.37 5.70
CA SER A 397 10.49 14.95 6.82
C SER A 397 9.70 14.98 8.12
N THR A 398 9.76 13.90 8.91
CA THR A 398 9.12 13.78 10.22
C THR A 398 10.04 14.18 11.39
N ALA A 399 11.29 14.52 11.10
CA ALA A 399 12.31 14.77 12.11
C ALA A 399 12.01 15.98 13.03
N THR A 400 12.23 15.80 14.33
CA THR A 400 11.98 16.82 15.36
C THR A 400 13.24 17.52 15.87
N THR A 401 14.42 16.93 15.68
CA THR A 401 15.70 17.51 16.13
C THR A 401 16.85 17.18 15.18
N GLY A 402 17.85 18.07 15.11
CA GLY A 402 19.19 17.72 14.62
C GLY A 402 19.33 17.45 13.13
N VAL A 403 18.46 17.99 12.27
CA VAL A 403 18.59 17.80 10.82
C VAL A 403 19.65 18.75 10.24
N SER A 404 20.61 18.20 9.52
CA SER A 404 21.62 18.99 8.80
C SER A 404 21.03 19.61 7.53
N ILE A 405 21.24 20.92 7.36
CA ILE A 405 20.94 21.68 6.13
C ILE A 405 21.41 20.93 4.89
N PHE A 406 22.59 20.31 4.96
CA PHE A 406 23.29 19.75 3.81
C PHE A 406 22.96 18.30 3.50
N ASN A 407 22.18 17.61 4.34
CA ASN A 407 22.08 16.15 4.28
C ASN A 407 20.64 15.62 4.41
N SER A 408 19.64 16.50 4.35
CA SER A 408 18.23 16.11 4.35
C SER A 408 17.52 16.67 3.13
N PHE A 409 16.87 15.80 2.36
CA PHE A 409 16.31 16.12 1.04
C PHE A 409 14.90 15.55 0.90
N GLY A 410 13.93 16.36 0.45
CA GLY A 410 12.66 15.80 -0.02
C GLY A 410 12.90 14.92 -1.25
N LEU A 411 13.46 15.54 -2.29
CA LEU A 411 13.90 14.88 -3.52
C LEU A 411 15.38 15.15 -3.80
N GLN A 412 16.16 14.10 -3.97
CA GLN A 412 17.57 14.18 -4.35
C GLN A 412 17.82 13.52 -5.72
N LEU A 413 18.12 14.34 -6.73
CA LEU A 413 18.47 13.89 -8.08
C LEU A 413 19.96 14.12 -8.36
N ALA A 414 20.62 13.04 -8.80
CA ALA A 414 22.06 12.94 -9.03
C ALA A 414 22.96 13.21 -7.80
N SER A 415 24.17 12.68 -7.87
CA SER A 415 25.28 13.09 -7.01
C SER A 415 26.15 14.13 -7.74
N LEU A 416 26.98 14.86 -7.00
CA LEU A 416 27.92 15.83 -7.58
C LEU A 416 28.90 15.18 -8.58
N SER A 417 29.21 13.90 -8.39
CA SER A 417 30.12 13.13 -9.24
C SER A 417 29.41 12.38 -10.37
N ALA A 418 28.10 12.60 -10.56
CA ALA A 418 27.34 11.97 -11.63
C ALA A 418 27.77 12.49 -13.00
N SER A 419 27.44 11.72 -14.04
CA SER A 419 27.62 12.12 -15.44
C SER A 419 26.36 11.80 -16.24
N GLY A 420 26.20 12.45 -17.39
CA GLY A 420 24.98 12.39 -18.20
C GLY A 420 23.99 13.49 -17.83
N THR A 421 22.83 13.46 -18.48
CA THR A 421 21.75 14.43 -18.27
C THR A 421 20.42 13.69 -18.18
N ALA A 422 19.44 14.28 -17.49
CA ALA A 422 18.10 13.72 -17.36
C ALA A 422 17.02 14.79 -17.49
N ASN A 423 15.95 14.45 -18.21
CA ASN A 423 14.72 15.22 -18.30
C ASN A 423 13.74 14.77 -17.21
N VAL A 424 13.38 15.67 -16.30
CA VAL A 424 12.50 15.38 -15.16
C VAL A 424 11.33 16.36 -15.11
N THR A 425 10.13 15.83 -14.91
CA THR A 425 8.91 16.62 -14.73
C THR A 425 8.47 16.57 -13.28
N LEU A 426 8.27 17.74 -12.67
CA LEU A 426 7.77 17.89 -11.31
C LEU A 426 6.50 18.74 -11.36
N THR A 427 5.34 18.18 -11.03
CA THR A 427 4.09 18.95 -11.08
C THR A 427 3.19 18.74 -9.87
N GLY A 428 2.68 19.83 -9.29
CA GLY A 428 1.70 19.76 -8.19
C GLY A 428 2.22 19.14 -6.89
N ASN A 429 3.54 18.96 -6.73
CA ASN A 429 4.11 18.29 -5.57
C ASN A 429 4.27 19.24 -4.37
N THR A 430 4.28 18.69 -3.17
CA THR A 430 4.64 19.39 -1.94
C THR A 430 5.86 18.74 -1.29
N PHE A 431 6.95 19.48 -1.16
CA PHE A 431 8.17 19.06 -0.45
C PHE A 431 8.31 19.85 0.85
N THR A 432 8.17 19.20 2.00
CA THR A 432 8.03 19.92 3.28
C THR A 432 8.53 19.13 4.50
N HIS A 433 8.17 19.56 5.70
CA HIS A 433 8.37 18.82 6.94
C HIS A 433 7.13 18.92 7.82
N SER A 434 6.84 17.86 8.57
CA SER A 434 5.81 17.83 9.61
C SER A 434 6.38 17.91 11.02
N GLY A 435 7.65 17.52 11.19
CA GLY A 435 8.38 17.66 12.44
C GLY A 435 8.80 19.11 12.73
N THR A 436 9.31 19.35 13.94
CA THR A 436 9.76 20.69 14.38
C THR A 436 11.08 21.13 13.76
N SER A 437 11.83 20.22 13.14
CA SER A 437 13.06 20.58 12.43
C SER A 437 12.76 20.94 10.98
N PRO A 438 13.25 22.08 10.47
CA PRO A 438 13.07 22.43 9.08
C PRO A 438 13.80 21.45 8.16
N LEU A 439 13.27 21.29 6.95
CA LEU A 439 13.90 20.50 5.91
C LEU A 439 15.20 21.17 5.43
N GLY A 440 16.24 20.37 5.17
CA GLY A 440 17.48 20.89 4.60
C GLY A 440 17.28 21.44 3.19
N ARG A 441 16.78 20.58 2.29
CA ARG A 441 16.30 21.00 0.96
C ARG A 441 15.00 20.31 0.58
N GLY A 442 14.05 21.07 0.03
CA GLY A 442 12.89 20.50 -0.65
C GLY A 442 13.33 19.61 -1.80
N VAL A 443 13.99 20.22 -2.79
CA VAL A 443 14.51 19.53 -3.96
C VAL A 443 15.97 19.89 -4.19
N ARG A 444 16.79 18.89 -4.52
CA ARG A 444 18.17 19.06 -4.96
C ARG A 444 18.40 18.31 -6.26
N THR A 445 18.95 18.99 -7.26
CA THR A 445 19.26 18.38 -8.56
C THR A 445 20.69 18.70 -9.02
N TRP A 446 21.30 17.76 -9.77
CA TRP A 446 22.47 18.00 -10.62
C TRP A 446 22.22 17.44 -12.01
N TYR A 447 22.71 18.11 -13.06
CA TYR A 447 22.63 17.61 -14.44
C TYR A 447 21.20 17.29 -14.90
N THR A 448 20.23 18.03 -14.38
CA THR A 448 18.81 17.78 -14.59
C THR A 448 18.15 19.00 -15.22
N HIS A 449 17.29 18.77 -16.21
CA HIS A 449 16.45 19.79 -16.83
C HIS A 449 14.99 19.29 -16.90
N GLY A 450 14.08 20.09 -17.45
CA GLY A 450 12.68 19.71 -17.61
C GLY A 450 11.72 20.78 -17.11
N SER A 451 10.48 20.37 -16.84
CA SER A 451 9.39 21.29 -16.47
C SER A 451 8.93 21.06 -15.04
N TRP A 452 9.08 22.08 -14.20
CA TRP A 452 8.77 22.06 -12.78
C TRP A 452 7.72 23.12 -12.48
N THR A 453 6.46 22.69 -12.38
CA THR A 453 5.31 23.59 -12.38
C THR A 453 4.33 23.32 -11.25
N GLY A 454 3.92 24.38 -10.53
CA GLY A 454 2.86 24.26 -9.52
C GLY A 454 3.29 23.51 -8.25
N ASN A 455 4.60 23.39 -7.99
CA ASN A 455 5.10 22.71 -6.80
C ASN A 455 5.15 23.68 -5.62
N THR A 456 4.99 23.15 -4.42
CA THR A 456 5.25 23.82 -3.15
C THR A 456 6.49 23.21 -2.52
N ALA A 457 7.47 24.02 -2.13
CA ALA A 457 8.66 23.52 -1.46
C ALA A 457 9.09 24.44 -0.32
N SER A 458 9.32 23.84 0.85
CA SER A 458 9.85 24.54 2.02
C SER A 458 11.13 23.90 2.55
N GLY A 459 12.05 24.72 3.04
CA GLY A 459 13.29 24.28 3.66
C GLY A 459 14.31 25.41 3.76
N VAL A 460 15.53 25.13 4.21
CA VAL A 460 16.61 26.12 4.08
C VAL A 460 16.83 26.48 2.61
N TYR A 461 16.80 25.47 1.75
CA TYR A 461 16.59 25.64 0.32
C TYR A 461 15.25 25.03 -0.05
N SER A 462 14.36 25.79 -0.68
CA SER A 462 13.18 25.21 -1.32
C SER A 462 13.63 24.34 -2.50
N PHE A 463 14.51 24.90 -3.34
CA PHE A 463 15.18 24.22 -4.44
C PHE A 463 16.67 24.57 -4.46
N GLN A 464 17.51 23.56 -4.65
CA GLN A 464 18.90 23.72 -5.07
C GLN A 464 19.10 23.06 -6.42
N VAL A 465 19.13 23.88 -7.47
CA VAL A 465 19.21 23.47 -8.86
C VAL A 465 20.63 23.63 -9.35
N GLY A 466 21.18 22.52 -9.83
CA GLY A 466 22.58 22.41 -10.12
C GLY A 466 22.89 21.95 -11.53
N ASP A 467 23.77 22.69 -12.23
CA ASP A 467 24.28 22.38 -13.57
C ASP A 467 23.19 21.90 -14.53
N VAL A 468 22.31 22.81 -14.94
CA VAL A 468 21.26 22.52 -15.92
C VAL A 468 21.91 22.31 -17.30
N THR A 469 21.85 21.06 -17.77
CA THR A 469 22.49 20.59 -19.00
C THR A 469 21.52 19.70 -19.76
N GLY A 470 21.71 19.51 -21.08
CA GLY A 470 20.91 18.59 -21.90
C GLY A 470 19.56 19.13 -22.38
N GLY A 471 19.03 20.18 -21.78
CA GLY A 471 17.78 20.81 -22.22
C GLY A 471 17.37 22.05 -21.42
N ILE A 472 16.14 22.51 -21.66
CA ILE A 472 15.56 23.70 -21.05
C ILE A 472 15.01 23.39 -19.64
N LEU A 473 15.14 24.36 -18.75
CA LEU A 473 14.52 24.38 -17.43
C LEU A 473 13.33 25.34 -17.49
N ASN A 474 12.12 24.81 -17.28
CA ASN A 474 10.92 25.61 -17.07
C ASN A 474 10.54 25.54 -15.59
N PHE A 475 10.72 26.63 -14.85
CA PHE A 475 10.49 26.69 -13.40
C PHE A 475 9.35 27.65 -13.10
N ASP A 476 8.11 27.17 -13.17
CA ASP A 476 6.96 28.06 -13.28
C ASP A 476 5.86 27.85 -12.23
N ASN A 477 5.24 28.93 -11.75
CA ASN A 477 4.07 28.90 -10.88
C ASN A 477 4.27 28.09 -9.58
N ASN A 478 5.47 28.07 -9.02
CA ASN A 478 5.77 27.36 -7.78
C ASN A 478 5.61 28.27 -6.55
N THR A 479 5.34 27.68 -5.39
CA THR A 479 5.39 28.33 -4.07
C THR A 479 6.65 27.89 -3.35
N LEU A 480 7.54 28.83 -3.04
CA LEU A 480 8.92 28.57 -2.64
C LEU A 480 9.23 29.28 -1.33
N ASP A 481 9.34 28.51 -0.25
CA ASP A 481 9.70 29.01 1.07
C ASP A 481 11.14 28.60 1.40
N GLY A 482 12.06 29.56 1.30
CA GLY A 482 13.50 29.35 1.47
C GLY A 482 14.30 29.78 0.25
N VAL A 483 15.61 29.52 0.27
CA VAL A 483 16.50 29.88 -0.84
C VAL A 483 16.20 29.00 -2.05
N THR A 484 15.92 29.63 -3.19
CA THR A 484 15.94 28.97 -4.50
C THR A 484 17.26 29.27 -5.17
N GLU A 485 18.13 28.26 -5.25
CA GLU A 485 19.41 28.38 -5.94
C GLU A 485 19.29 27.82 -7.36
N ILE A 486 19.71 28.59 -8.36
CA ILE A 486 19.96 28.10 -9.72
C ILE A 486 21.42 28.35 -10.04
N ASN A 487 22.20 27.26 -10.04
CA ASN A 487 23.60 27.28 -10.37
C ASN A 487 23.80 26.66 -11.75
N SER A 488 24.32 27.47 -12.69
CA SER A 488 24.76 27.06 -14.03
C SER A 488 23.63 26.55 -14.92
N THR A 489 23.39 27.26 -16.03
CA THR A 489 22.52 26.83 -17.14
C THR A 489 23.37 26.77 -18.39
N ALA A 490 23.79 25.57 -18.79
CA ALA A 490 24.79 25.37 -19.83
C ALA A 490 24.19 25.00 -21.20
N PHE A 491 22.90 24.65 -21.24
CA PHE A 491 22.22 24.33 -22.48
C PHE A 491 21.70 25.60 -23.17
N ALA A 492 22.02 25.79 -24.46
CA ALA A 492 21.60 26.95 -25.22
C ALA A 492 20.07 27.03 -25.37
N GLY A 493 19.52 28.23 -25.22
CA GLY A 493 18.08 28.49 -25.28
C GLY A 493 17.60 29.34 -24.10
N THR A 494 16.27 29.47 -24.00
CA THR A 494 15.61 30.29 -22.99
C THR A 494 15.04 29.41 -21.89
N HIS A 495 15.56 29.58 -20.68
CA HIS A 495 15.04 28.98 -19.45
C HIS A 495 14.04 29.94 -18.80
N SER A 496 13.08 29.42 -18.05
CA SER A 496 12.11 30.24 -17.31
C SER A 496 12.19 30.03 -15.81
N PHE A 497 12.01 31.13 -15.10
CA PHE A 497 11.63 31.20 -13.70
C PHE A 497 10.42 32.16 -13.62
N SER A 498 9.21 31.65 -13.88
CA SER A 498 8.05 32.51 -14.12
C SER A 498 6.87 32.28 -13.16
N GLY A 499 6.23 33.35 -12.70
CA GLY A 499 4.99 33.26 -11.90
C GLY A 499 5.16 32.63 -10.52
N ASN A 500 6.39 32.53 -10.00
CA ASN A 500 6.64 31.92 -8.71
C ASN A 500 6.33 32.88 -7.55
N LEU A 501 5.85 32.32 -6.44
CA LEU A 501 5.76 32.99 -5.15
C LEU A 501 6.98 32.59 -4.31
N CYS A 502 7.85 33.55 -4.01
CA CYS A 502 9.08 33.33 -3.26
C CYS A 502 8.99 34.04 -1.91
N GLY A 503 9.20 33.27 -0.84
CA GLY A 503 9.20 33.74 0.55
C GLY A 503 10.35 33.14 1.37
N PRO A 504 10.68 33.72 2.53
CA PRO A 504 11.69 33.16 3.43
C PRO A 504 11.14 31.92 4.17
N SER A 505 11.98 30.91 4.40
CA SER A 505 11.57 29.76 5.23
C SER A 505 11.68 30.05 6.72
N ASN A 506 12.52 31.03 7.09
CA ASN A 506 12.95 31.35 8.44
C ASN A 506 13.55 30.14 9.18
N ALA A 507 14.07 29.16 8.44
CA ALA A 507 14.56 27.90 8.98
C ALA A 507 15.73 28.08 9.94
N ASN A 508 16.58 29.10 9.72
CA ASN A 508 17.66 29.49 10.63
C ASN A 508 17.33 30.78 11.41
N GLY A 509 16.04 31.05 11.60
CA GLY A 509 15.52 32.29 12.18
C GLY A 509 15.16 33.34 11.15
N PRO A 510 14.34 34.34 11.53
CA PRO A 510 13.89 35.38 10.62
C PRO A 510 15.02 36.15 9.96
N GLY A 511 15.01 36.19 8.63
CA GLY A 511 15.95 36.98 7.83
C GLY A 511 17.37 36.43 7.73
N SER A 512 17.53 35.14 8.00
CA SER A 512 18.80 34.41 7.87
C SER A 512 19.11 34.01 6.43
N GLU A 513 18.11 34.00 5.56
CA GLU A 513 18.23 33.73 4.14
C GLU A 513 19.06 34.80 3.47
N PHE A 514 19.98 34.37 2.60
CA PHE A 514 20.75 35.31 1.81
C PHE A 514 19.90 35.92 0.71
N ALA A 515 19.31 35.11 -0.15
CA ALA A 515 18.41 35.55 -1.20
C ALA A 515 17.22 34.61 -1.30
N LEU A 516 16.09 35.10 -1.80
CA LEU A 516 14.99 34.22 -2.18
C LEU A 516 15.29 33.50 -3.50
N LEU A 517 15.85 34.21 -4.48
CA LEU A 517 16.45 33.62 -5.67
C LEU A 517 17.94 33.96 -5.74
N GLU A 518 18.78 32.92 -5.73
CA GLU A 518 20.22 33.00 -5.85
C GLU A 518 20.66 32.37 -7.18
N LEU A 519 21.21 33.19 -8.07
CA LEU A 519 21.77 32.73 -9.34
C LEU A 519 23.29 32.66 -9.24
N LYS A 520 23.84 31.56 -9.73
CA LYS A 520 25.29 31.32 -9.78
C LYS A 520 25.69 30.92 -11.19
N ASN A 521 26.73 31.57 -11.72
CA ASN A 521 27.48 31.08 -12.87
C ASN A 521 26.66 30.93 -14.19
N LEU A 522 25.75 31.86 -14.47
CA LEU A 522 24.95 31.87 -15.70
C LEU A 522 25.71 32.59 -16.82
N GLN A 523 26.67 31.91 -17.46
CA GLN A 523 27.66 32.55 -18.35
C GLN A 523 27.76 31.93 -19.74
N PHE A 524 26.90 30.97 -20.08
CA PHE A 524 27.02 30.21 -21.31
C PHE A 524 26.41 30.99 -22.49
N ALA A 525 27.16 31.06 -23.60
CA ALA A 525 26.73 31.78 -24.78
C ALA A 525 25.43 31.19 -25.36
N GLY A 526 24.49 32.05 -25.72
CA GLY A 526 23.18 31.65 -26.25
C GLY A 526 22.19 31.17 -25.18
N VAL A 527 22.55 31.23 -23.90
CA VAL A 527 21.63 30.94 -22.79
C VAL A 527 20.99 32.23 -22.32
N THR A 528 19.67 32.21 -22.13
CA THR A 528 18.87 33.29 -21.53
C THR A 528 18.06 32.73 -20.36
N LEU A 529 17.94 33.49 -19.27
CA LEU A 529 17.03 33.16 -18.17
C LEU A 529 15.97 34.27 -18.03
N ASP A 530 14.73 33.91 -18.31
CA ASP A 530 13.55 34.75 -18.12
C ASP A 530 13.05 34.61 -16.68
N ILE A 531 13.19 35.68 -15.89
CA ILE A 531 12.68 35.78 -14.51
C ILE A 531 11.46 36.68 -14.57
N THR A 532 10.28 36.10 -14.77
CA THR A 532 9.09 36.88 -15.15
C THR A 532 7.87 36.71 -14.25
N GLY A 533 7.22 37.80 -13.86
CA GLY A 533 5.93 37.71 -13.16
C GLY A 533 6.00 37.10 -11.75
N ASN A 534 7.17 37.04 -11.13
CA ASN A 534 7.34 36.45 -9.81
C ASN A 534 7.02 37.46 -8.69
N THR A 535 6.64 36.95 -7.52
CA THR A 535 6.50 37.73 -6.29
C THR A 535 7.59 37.33 -5.30
N PHE A 536 8.49 38.26 -4.98
CA PHE A 536 9.50 38.11 -3.94
C PHE A 536 9.05 38.87 -2.70
N ALA A 537 8.62 38.19 -1.64
CA ALA A 537 8.05 38.82 -0.46
C ALA A 537 8.77 38.42 0.83
N GLY A 538 8.95 39.37 1.75
CA GLY A 538 9.45 39.11 3.10
C GLY A 538 10.95 38.88 3.21
N PHE A 539 11.75 39.18 2.18
CA PHE A 539 13.20 39.07 2.25
C PHE A 539 13.81 40.19 3.12
N THR A 540 14.88 39.85 3.85
CA THR A 540 15.65 40.82 4.65
C THR A 540 16.94 41.26 4.00
N ASN A 541 17.57 40.37 3.24
CA ASN A 541 18.85 40.60 2.58
C ASN A 541 18.64 40.83 1.08
N PHE A 542 18.27 39.79 0.32
CA PHE A 542 18.07 39.88 -1.12
C PHE A 542 16.74 39.28 -1.58
N GLY A 543 16.03 39.96 -2.47
CA GLY A 543 14.97 39.33 -3.25
C GLY A 543 15.61 38.41 -4.30
N LEU A 544 16.36 39.03 -5.21
CA LEU A 544 17.19 38.38 -6.23
C LEU A 544 18.66 38.75 -6.04
N PHE A 545 19.53 37.74 -5.94
CA PHE A 545 20.97 37.92 -6.07
C PHE A 545 21.47 37.14 -7.28
N SER A 546 22.09 37.84 -8.23
CA SER A 546 22.71 37.25 -9.41
C SER A 546 24.22 37.38 -9.36
N GLY A 547 24.92 36.29 -9.08
CA GLY A 547 26.38 36.22 -9.13
C GLY A 547 26.88 35.64 -10.45
N ARG A 548 27.69 36.39 -11.19
CA ARG A 548 28.24 36.01 -12.51
C ARG A 548 27.16 35.60 -13.52
N GLY A 549 26.10 36.40 -13.59
CA GLY A 549 25.00 36.19 -14.52
C GLY A 549 25.11 37.04 -15.79
N GLN A 550 24.72 36.46 -16.92
CA GLN A 550 24.58 37.11 -18.22
C GLN A 550 23.22 36.76 -18.83
N ASN A 551 22.73 37.59 -19.76
CA ASN A 551 21.49 37.35 -20.52
C ASN A 551 20.29 37.08 -19.60
N LEU A 552 20.11 37.95 -18.60
CA LEU A 552 19.01 37.85 -17.64
C LEU A 552 17.92 38.84 -18.02
N ASN A 553 16.71 38.33 -18.18
CA ASN A 553 15.54 39.15 -18.41
C ASN A 553 14.64 39.11 -17.17
N VAL A 554 14.77 40.14 -16.33
CA VAL A 554 14.01 40.29 -15.10
C VAL A 554 12.83 41.19 -15.39
N ALA A 555 11.65 40.60 -15.62
CA ALA A 555 10.49 41.36 -16.07
C ALA A 555 9.21 41.16 -15.25
N ASN A 556 8.47 42.24 -15.00
CA ASN A 556 7.15 42.21 -14.36
C ASN A 556 7.11 41.51 -12.99
N ASN A 557 8.22 41.52 -12.24
CA ASN A 557 8.27 40.96 -10.89
C ASN A 557 7.88 42.00 -9.83
N VAL A 558 7.41 41.53 -8.69
CA VAL A 558 7.12 42.36 -7.52
C VAL A 558 8.10 42.00 -6.40
N PHE A 559 8.85 42.99 -5.92
CA PHE A 559 9.78 42.83 -4.80
C PHE A 559 9.26 43.59 -3.59
N THR A 560 9.03 42.89 -2.48
CA THR A 560 8.55 43.44 -1.22
C THR A 560 9.42 42.95 -0.06
N PRO A 561 10.33 43.78 0.48
CA PRO A 561 11.15 43.39 1.62
C PRO A 561 10.30 43.18 2.89
N ALA A 562 10.86 42.51 3.89
CA ALA A 562 10.23 42.40 5.20
C ALA A 562 10.12 43.76 5.90
N VAL A 563 9.08 43.95 6.73
CA VAL A 563 8.81 45.19 7.49
C VAL A 563 9.96 45.63 8.41
N GLY A 564 10.85 44.72 8.82
CA GLY A 564 12.03 45.04 9.63
C GLY A 564 13.35 45.17 8.84
N ALA A 565 13.34 44.95 7.52
CA ALA A 565 14.56 44.91 6.72
C ALA A 565 15.10 46.32 6.43
N THR A 566 16.34 46.60 6.83
CA THR A 566 16.97 47.93 6.71
C THR A 566 18.05 48.01 5.63
N GLY A 567 18.79 46.93 5.41
CA GLY A 567 19.88 46.85 4.43
C GLY A 567 19.57 45.93 3.25
N PHE A 568 18.29 45.80 2.89
CA PHE A 568 17.86 44.90 1.83
C PHE A 568 18.29 45.39 0.45
N ARG A 569 18.35 44.46 -0.50
CA ARG A 569 18.51 44.69 -1.92
C ARG A 569 17.44 43.92 -2.67
N SER A 570 16.54 44.61 -3.36
CA SER A 570 15.47 43.90 -4.06
C SER A 570 16.03 43.06 -5.20
N ALA A 571 16.93 43.63 -6.01
CA ALA A 571 17.74 42.90 -6.98
C ALA A 571 19.20 43.40 -6.96
N ARG A 572 20.17 42.48 -6.89
CA ARG A 572 21.61 42.77 -7.11
C ARG A 572 22.17 41.89 -8.22
N PHE A 573 22.85 42.52 -9.16
CA PHE A 573 23.65 41.83 -10.17
C PHE A 573 25.13 42.09 -9.88
N ASP A 574 25.88 41.02 -9.64
CA ASP A 574 27.27 41.09 -9.20
C ASP A 574 28.17 40.21 -10.07
N THR A 575 29.31 40.75 -10.49
CA THR A 575 30.39 39.97 -11.13
C THR A 575 30.96 38.86 -10.26
N LYS A 576 30.71 38.88 -8.95
CA LYS A 576 31.14 37.83 -8.02
C LYS A 576 29.97 36.95 -7.61
N GLN A 577 30.21 35.64 -7.65
CA GLN A 577 29.29 34.64 -7.10
C GLN A 577 29.57 34.37 -5.61
N ARG A 578 28.53 33.93 -4.89
CA ARG A 578 28.64 33.52 -3.49
C ARG A 578 29.17 32.09 -3.36
N THR A 579 30.45 31.94 -3.05
CA THR A 579 31.10 30.63 -2.83
C THR A 579 32.09 30.64 -1.66
N ASN A 580 32.29 29.46 -1.05
CA ASN A 580 33.22 29.21 0.06
C ASN A 580 34.58 28.62 -0.37
N ALA A 581 34.85 28.48 -1.67
CA ALA A 581 36.12 27.95 -2.17
C ALA A 581 36.89 29.00 -2.96
N ALA A 582 38.22 28.83 -3.08
CA ALA A 582 39.04 29.53 -4.06
C ALA A 582 38.53 29.18 -5.45
N ALA A 583 37.66 30.04 -6.00
CA ALA A 583 37.03 29.79 -7.27
C ALA A 583 38.12 29.69 -8.37
N PRO A 584 38.23 28.56 -9.11
CA PRO A 584 39.13 28.42 -10.25
C PRO A 584 38.62 29.18 -11.50
N TYR A 585 37.54 29.95 -11.37
CA TYR A 585 36.81 30.52 -12.49
C TYR A 585 37.28 31.95 -12.78
N ALA A 586 37.66 32.21 -14.03
CA ALA A 586 38.02 33.54 -14.52
C ALA A 586 36.92 34.57 -14.19
N ALA A 587 37.30 35.82 -13.97
CA ALA A 587 36.36 36.91 -13.74
C ALA A 587 35.47 37.10 -14.98
N LEU A 588 34.16 37.33 -14.79
CA LEU A 588 33.18 37.37 -15.88
C LEU A 588 32.41 38.68 -15.89
N ALA A 589 32.25 39.25 -17.08
CA ALA A 589 31.47 40.47 -17.26
C ALA A 589 29.97 40.19 -17.07
N LEU A 590 29.26 41.10 -16.40
CA LEU A 590 27.80 41.15 -16.46
C LEU A 590 27.40 41.75 -17.80
N THR A 591 26.61 41.05 -18.61
CA THR A 591 26.18 41.51 -19.94
C THR A 591 24.77 41.02 -20.24
N GLY A 592 24.02 41.74 -21.09
CA GLY A 592 22.68 41.32 -21.51
C GLY A 592 21.65 41.31 -20.37
N ILE A 593 21.74 42.27 -19.46
CA ILE A 593 20.80 42.38 -18.34
C ILE A 593 19.66 43.34 -18.73
N SER A 594 18.43 42.82 -18.71
CA SER A 594 17.19 43.58 -18.90
C SER A 594 16.40 43.55 -17.59
N VAL A 595 16.06 44.73 -17.08
CA VAL A 595 15.19 44.89 -15.90
C VAL A 595 13.98 45.71 -16.35
N THR A 596 12.85 45.05 -16.60
CA THR A 596 11.71 45.67 -17.29
C THR A 596 10.38 45.52 -16.54
N GLY A 597 9.64 46.60 -16.31
CA GLY A 597 8.28 46.50 -15.77
C GLY A 597 8.14 45.98 -14.34
N ASN A 598 9.24 45.90 -13.57
CA ASN A 598 9.21 45.40 -12.19
C ASN A 598 8.66 46.46 -11.23
N THR A 599 8.09 46.02 -10.12
CA THR A 599 7.70 46.87 -8.99
C THR A 599 8.64 46.62 -7.81
N PHE A 600 9.35 47.66 -7.40
CA PHE A 600 10.26 47.64 -6.26
C PHE A 600 9.63 48.38 -5.09
N ASN A 601 8.99 47.63 -4.19
CA ASN A 601 8.49 48.18 -2.93
C ASN A 601 9.66 48.42 -1.97
N GLY A 602 9.54 49.47 -1.16
CA GLY A 602 10.52 49.80 -0.13
C GLY A 602 10.04 49.43 1.28
N ASN A 603 10.76 49.88 2.30
CA ASN A 603 10.35 49.75 3.69
C ASN A 603 10.76 50.98 4.52
N ALA A 604 9.77 51.71 5.04
CA ALA A 604 9.95 52.97 5.74
C ALA A 604 10.47 52.85 7.19
N ALA A 605 10.46 51.65 7.79
CA ALA A 605 10.36 51.53 9.24
C ALA A 605 11.61 51.92 10.06
N LEU A 606 12.82 52.03 9.51
CA LEU A 606 14.04 51.95 10.36
C LEU A 606 15.33 52.69 9.89
N GLY A 607 15.24 53.70 9.01
CA GLY A 607 16.44 54.46 8.59
C GLY A 607 17.13 53.90 7.35
N GLN A 608 16.43 54.06 6.22
CA GLN A 608 16.84 54.16 4.81
C GLN A 608 18.27 53.71 4.39
N ALA A 609 18.55 52.39 4.35
CA ALA A 609 19.69 51.85 3.57
C ALA A 609 19.27 50.81 2.50
N GLY A 610 17.96 50.62 2.30
CA GLY A 610 17.42 49.66 1.33
C GLY A 610 17.61 50.13 -0.11
N ILE A 611 18.07 49.22 -0.97
CA ILE A 611 18.40 49.51 -2.37
C ILE A 611 17.48 48.68 -3.27
N ALA A 612 16.73 49.31 -4.17
CA ALA A 612 15.86 48.58 -5.09
C ALA A 612 16.67 47.78 -6.11
N LEU A 613 17.58 48.43 -6.84
CA LEU A 613 18.43 47.79 -7.83
C LEU A 613 19.90 48.16 -7.61
N GLU A 614 20.78 47.16 -7.51
CA GLU A 614 22.22 47.38 -7.44
C GLU A 614 22.97 46.61 -8.54
N LEU A 615 23.94 47.29 -9.16
CA LEU A 615 24.99 46.68 -9.95
C LEU A 615 26.30 46.73 -9.15
N ALA A 616 27.05 45.62 -9.13
CA ALA A 616 28.32 45.51 -8.42
C ALA A 616 29.41 44.81 -9.23
N ASN A 617 30.63 45.37 -9.20
CA ASN A 617 31.81 44.81 -9.84
C ASN A 617 32.78 44.23 -8.80
N SER A 618 32.30 43.24 -8.04
CA SER A 618 33.07 42.63 -6.96
C SER A 618 34.21 41.69 -7.39
N ASP A 619 34.39 41.43 -8.68
CA ASP A 619 35.54 40.71 -9.24
C ASP A 619 36.51 41.64 -10.02
N SER A 620 36.28 42.97 -10.01
CA SER A 620 37.10 43.97 -10.72
C SER A 620 37.28 43.68 -12.22
N VAL A 621 36.19 43.25 -12.87
CA VAL A 621 36.18 42.95 -14.29
C VAL A 621 36.27 44.26 -15.08
N SER A 622 37.31 44.41 -15.89
CA SER A 622 37.50 45.62 -16.70
C SER A 622 36.54 45.72 -17.89
N SER A 623 36.02 44.59 -18.38
CA SER A 623 35.05 44.51 -19.48
C SER A 623 33.58 44.52 -19.01
N PHE A 624 33.33 44.93 -17.76
CA PHE A 624 32.00 44.98 -17.16
C PHE A 624 30.99 45.67 -18.10
N ALA A 625 29.85 45.01 -18.37
CA ALA A 625 28.69 45.57 -19.09
C ALA A 625 28.96 46.29 -20.43
N ALA A 626 30.05 45.96 -21.13
CA ALA A 626 30.36 46.53 -22.44
C ALA A 626 29.26 46.31 -23.51
N SER A 627 28.30 45.41 -23.26
CA SER A 627 27.14 45.13 -24.12
C SER A 627 25.76 45.36 -23.46
N GLY A 628 25.69 46.19 -22.40
CA GLY A 628 24.46 46.85 -21.97
C GLY A 628 23.73 46.21 -20.77
N VAL A 629 23.39 47.07 -19.81
CA VAL A 629 22.36 46.88 -18.79
C VAL A 629 21.25 47.89 -19.08
N SER A 630 19.99 47.42 -19.15
CA SER A 630 18.83 48.27 -19.38
C SER A 630 17.84 48.16 -18.23
N VAL A 631 17.30 49.29 -17.80
CA VAL A 631 16.33 49.38 -16.71
C VAL A 631 15.15 50.20 -17.22
N THR A 632 14.06 49.54 -17.66
CA THR A 632 12.98 50.21 -18.41
C THR A 632 11.60 49.96 -17.83
N GLY A 633 10.77 51.00 -17.69
CA GLY A 633 9.35 50.81 -17.34
C GLY A 633 9.09 50.28 -15.92
N ASN A 634 10.07 50.29 -15.02
CA ASN A 634 9.91 49.82 -13.65
C ASN A 634 9.26 50.90 -12.76
N THR A 635 8.67 50.47 -11.65
CA THR A 635 8.11 51.33 -10.61
C THR A 635 8.93 51.22 -9.33
N PHE A 636 9.40 52.36 -8.80
CA PHE A 636 10.17 52.44 -7.57
C PHE A 636 9.41 53.21 -6.48
N ALA A 637 9.10 52.54 -5.36
CA ALA A 637 8.33 53.12 -4.26
C ALA A 637 9.16 54.07 -3.37
N ALA A 638 8.50 55.01 -2.69
CA ALA A 638 9.13 56.05 -1.84
C ALA A 638 10.02 55.52 -0.73
N ASP A 639 9.70 54.34 -0.23
CA ASP A 639 10.38 53.77 0.92
C ASP A 639 11.69 53.05 0.55
N ASN A 640 12.11 53.11 -0.73
CA ASN A 640 13.46 52.77 -1.13
C ASN A 640 14.39 53.95 -0.83
N ALA A 641 15.52 53.67 -0.16
CA ALA A 641 16.55 54.68 0.10
C ALA A 641 17.29 55.02 -1.20
N THR A 642 17.60 53.99 -1.99
CA THR A 642 18.24 54.14 -3.31
C THR A 642 17.44 53.35 -4.34
N PHE A 643 17.08 53.99 -5.45
CA PHE A 643 16.37 53.36 -6.55
C PHE A 643 17.31 52.52 -7.42
N VAL A 644 18.40 53.13 -7.89
CA VAL A 644 19.41 52.47 -8.71
C VAL A 644 20.78 52.83 -8.15
N SER A 645 21.58 51.81 -7.84
CA SER A 645 22.93 51.97 -7.30
C SER A 645 23.96 51.34 -8.22
N LEU A 646 24.90 52.17 -8.69
CA LEU A 646 26.18 51.71 -9.21
C LEU A 646 27.17 51.63 -8.04
N ASN A 647 27.55 50.41 -7.65
CA ASN A 647 28.35 50.22 -6.44
C ASN A 647 29.76 50.85 -6.60
N ALA A 648 30.10 51.75 -5.68
CA ALA A 648 31.38 52.48 -5.66
C ALA A 648 32.51 51.80 -4.89
N SER A 649 32.25 50.64 -4.29
CA SER A 649 33.16 50.03 -3.31
C SER A 649 34.44 49.54 -3.99
N THR A 650 35.58 49.84 -3.36
CA THR A 650 36.91 49.41 -3.82
C THR A 650 37.58 48.49 -2.79
N GLY A 651 38.69 47.86 -3.17
CA GLY A 651 39.47 47.02 -2.25
C GLY A 651 38.91 45.61 -2.08
N SER A 652 39.25 44.94 -0.98
CA SER A 652 38.92 43.52 -0.79
C SER A 652 37.44 43.28 -0.50
N THR A 653 36.83 42.28 -1.15
CA THR A 653 35.46 41.83 -0.88
C THR A 653 35.25 41.35 0.55
N SER A 654 36.30 40.98 1.29
CA SER A 654 36.18 40.63 2.71
C SER A 654 35.66 41.78 3.57
N GLY A 655 35.80 43.03 3.10
CA GLY A 655 35.23 44.20 3.76
C GLY A 655 33.79 44.55 3.34
N ASP A 656 33.16 43.76 2.45
CA ASP A 656 31.74 43.97 2.08
C ASP A 656 30.85 43.29 3.12
N PRO A 657 29.86 43.99 3.69
CA PRO A 657 28.84 43.37 4.54
C PRO A 657 28.10 42.21 3.87
N VAL A 658 27.95 42.21 2.54
CA VAL A 658 27.31 41.13 1.77
C VAL A 658 28.07 39.81 1.88
N TRP A 659 29.40 39.88 2.07
CA TRP A 659 30.29 38.71 2.16
C TRP A 659 30.70 38.40 3.61
N ALA A 660 30.30 39.23 4.57
CA ALA A 660 30.64 39.06 5.98
C ALA A 660 30.02 37.77 6.55
N GLY A 661 30.80 37.02 7.35
CA GLY A 661 30.34 35.80 8.01
C GLY A 661 30.43 34.51 7.18
N LEU A 662 30.81 34.59 5.89
CA LEU A 662 31.07 33.40 5.06
C LEU A 662 32.50 32.89 5.28
N SER A 663 32.67 31.83 6.07
CA SER A 663 33.96 31.16 6.22
C SER A 663 34.41 30.53 4.89
N GLY A 664 35.65 30.81 4.48
CA GLY A 664 36.26 30.25 3.27
C GLY A 664 36.05 31.02 1.96
N SER A 665 35.23 32.08 1.93
CA SER A 665 35.07 32.89 0.71
C SER A 665 36.41 33.55 0.32
N SER A 666 36.92 33.25 -0.87
CA SER A 666 38.15 33.87 -1.36
C SER A 666 37.90 35.33 -1.67
N ALA A 667 38.63 36.19 -0.97
CA ALA A 667 38.62 37.62 -1.19
C ALA A 667 39.00 37.91 -2.65
N THR A 668 38.15 38.63 -3.37
CA THR A 668 38.51 39.25 -4.64
C THR A 668 38.62 40.74 -4.44
N THR A 669 39.05 41.43 -5.48
CA THR A 669 39.08 42.90 -5.49
C THR A 669 37.77 43.41 -6.06
N ARG A 670 37.21 44.46 -5.48
CA ARG A 670 36.11 45.23 -6.04
C ARG A 670 36.63 46.43 -6.83
N ALA A 671 35.93 46.77 -7.91
CA ALA A 671 36.10 48.01 -8.64
C ALA A 671 34.78 48.80 -8.65
N PRO A 672 34.82 50.13 -8.82
CA PRO A 672 33.62 50.91 -9.05
C PRO A 672 32.93 50.47 -10.35
N VAL A 673 31.60 50.56 -10.39
CA VAL A 673 30.82 50.29 -11.59
C VAL A 673 30.87 51.51 -12.52
N SER A 674 31.80 51.49 -13.47
CA SER A 674 32.15 52.63 -14.33
C SER A 674 31.42 52.67 -15.69
N VAL A 675 30.25 52.05 -15.79
CA VAL A 675 29.47 51.98 -17.02
C VAL A 675 28.17 52.75 -16.89
N ASP A 676 27.73 53.31 -18.01
CA ASP A 676 26.44 53.98 -18.06
C ASP A 676 25.31 52.96 -18.10
N VAL A 677 24.22 53.29 -17.41
CA VAL A 677 22.99 52.50 -17.37
C VAL A 677 21.83 53.35 -17.89
N ALA A 678 21.20 52.86 -18.94
CA ALA A 678 19.97 53.45 -19.45
C ALA A 678 18.79 53.06 -18.55
N ALA A 679 18.38 53.97 -17.66
CA ALA A 679 17.26 53.81 -16.74
C ALA A 679 16.02 54.58 -17.23
N LEU A 680 15.61 54.34 -18.48
CA LEU A 680 14.61 55.14 -19.18
C LEU A 680 13.17 54.67 -18.92
N GLY A 681 12.23 55.60 -18.95
CA GLY A 681 10.79 55.28 -18.88
C GLY A 681 10.33 54.65 -17.55
N ASN A 682 11.12 54.79 -16.48
CA ASN A 682 10.74 54.31 -15.15
C ASN A 682 9.88 55.35 -14.41
N SER A 683 9.03 54.86 -13.52
CA SER A 683 8.27 55.66 -12.58
C SER A 683 8.90 55.62 -11.19
N PHE A 684 9.06 56.78 -10.58
CA PHE A 684 9.65 56.92 -9.25
C PHE A 684 8.70 57.67 -8.34
N ASP A 685 8.67 57.25 -7.08
CA ASP A 685 8.07 58.03 -6.00
C ASP A 685 9.18 58.58 -5.11
N ALA A 686 9.61 59.83 -5.33
CA ALA A 686 10.62 60.48 -4.48
C ALA A 686 10.00 61.14 -3.22
N GLY A 687 8.86 60.64 -2.74
CA GLY A 687 8.05 61.27 -1.68
C GLY A 687 7.00 62.26 -2.21
N LEU A 688 6.72 62.19 -3.52
CA LEU A 688 5.83 63.10 -4.24
C LEU A 688 4.67 62.34 -4.93
N GLY A 689 4.61 61.02 -4.75
CA GLY A 689 3.74 60.11 -5.49
C GLY A 689 4.44 59.54 -6.73
N VAL A 690 4.04 58.32 -7.10
CA VAL A 690 4.61 57.59 -8.24
C VAL A 690 4.36 58.37 -9.54
N THR A 691 5.44 58.86 -10.16
CA THR A 691 5.39 59.66 -11.38
C THR A 691 6.43 59.18 -12.40
N LEU A 692 6.10 59.22 -13.69
CA LEU A 692 7.04 58.88 -14.77
C LEU A 692 8.14 59.95 -14.85
N ALA A 693 9.42 59.55 -14.94
CA ALA A 693 10.54 60.50 -14.98
C ALA A 693 10.43 61.53 -16.12
N SER A 694 9.86 61.15 -17.27
CA SER A 694 9.66 62.07 -18.39
C SER A 694 8.61 63.16 -18.12
N ALA A 695 7.73 62.96 -17.15
CA ALA A 695 6.68 63.90 -16.74
C ALA A 695 7.09 64.78 -15.55
N MET A 696 8.28 64.54 -14.96
CA MET A 696 8.77 65.28 -13.81
C MET A 696 9.35 66.65 -14.20
N THR A 697 9.11 67.64 -13.33
CA THR A 697 9.82 68.91 -13.27
C THR A 697 11.29 68.71 -12.87
N ASN A 698 12.13 69.73 -13.09
CA ASN A 698 13.54 69.67 -12.67
C ASN A 698 13.68 69.46 -11.15
N ALA A 699 12.81 70.06 -10.34
CA ALA A 699 12.83 69.90 -8.89
C ALA A 699 12.53 68.46 -8.45
N GLU A 700 11.55 67.81 -9.10
CA GLU A 700 11.24 66.39 -8.88
C GLU A 700 12.37 65.47 -9.34
N LEU A 701 13.00 65.78 -10.48
CA LEU A 701 14.17 65.04 -10.96
C LEU A 701 15.35 65.16 -9.99
N PHE A 702 15.59 66.31 -9.36
CA PHE A 702 16.59 66.43 -8.29
C PHE A 702 16.27 65.55 -7.07
N ALA A 703 14.99 65.36 -6.74
CA ALA A 703 14.59 64.47 -5.65
C ALA A 703 14.82 62.99 -6.01
N VAL A 704 14.60 62.60 -7.27
CA VAL A 704 14.96 61.27 -7.78
C VAL A 704 16.47 61.08 -7.80
N GLU A 705 17.21 62.09 -8.25
CA GLU A 705 18.67 62.08 -8.35
C GLU A 705 19.33 61.80 -6.99
N ASN A 706 18.84 62.42 -5.90
CA ASN A 706 19.32 62.14 -4.54
C ASN A 706 19.14 60.67 -4.08
N LYS A 707 18.37 59.87 -4.82
CA LYS A 707 18.13 58.44 -4.57
C LYS A 707 18.76 57.55 -5.65
N VAL A 708 19.58 58.10 -6.54
CA VAL A 708 20.36 57.36 -7.52
C VAL A 708 21.83 57.51 -7.13
N GLN A 709 22.59 56.40 -7.20
CA GLN A 709 24.02 56.44 -6.95
C GLN A 709 24.78 56.21 -8.27
N HIS A 710 25.48 57.23 -8.75
CA HIS A 710 26.15 57.21 -10.05
C HIS A 710 27.32 58.22 -10.13
N GLU A 711 27.79 58.60 -11.33
CA GLU A 711 28.97 59.47 -11.55
C GLU A 711 28.96 60.79 -10.73
N LEU A 712 27.80 61.43 -10.54
CA LEU A 712 27.69 62.68 -9.77
C LEU A 712 28.06 62.51 -8.28
N ASP A 713 27.82 61.34 -7.71
CA ASP A 713 28.22 61.01 -6.33
C ASP A 713 29.68 60.59 -6.24
N ASN A 714 30.18 59.93 -7.29
CA ASN A 714 31.55 59.46 -7.38
C ASN A 714 31.98 59.36 -8.84
N THR A 715 32.94 60.19 -9.24
CA THR A 715 33.47 60.31 -10.61
C THR A 715 34.09 59.03 -11.20
N ALA A 716 34.26 57.98 -10.39
CA ALA A 716 34.71 56.67 -10.87
C ALA A 716 33.54 55.76 -11.34
N LEU A 717 32.30 56.16 -11.07
CA LEU A 717 31.09 55.48 -11.53
C LEU A 717 30.68 55.96 -12.92
N GLY A 718 29.87 55.18 -13.62
CA GLY A 718 29.18 55.64 -14.83
C GLY A 718 27.90 56.40 -14.52
N LEU A 719 27.21 56.89 -15.55
CA LEU A 719 25.96 57.62 -15.42
C LEU A 719 24.74 56.71 -15.41
N VAL A 720 23.79 57.01 -14.55
CA VAL A 720 22.44 56.42 -14.62
C VAL A 720 21.50 57.42 -15.28
N HIS A 721 21.09 57.14 -16.51
CA HIS A 721 20.19 58.02 -17.28
C HIS A 721 18.73 57.72 -16.94
N VAL A 722 18.17 58.45 -15.97
CA VAL A 722 16.75 58.31 -15.56
C VAL A 722 15.76 58.95 -16.53
N LYS A 723 16.23 59.86 -17.38
CA LYS A 723 15.46 60.56 -18.42
C LYS A 723 16.35 60.68 -19.66
N ALA A 724 15.76 60.50 -20.84
CA ALA A 724 16.49 60.76 -22.10
C ALA A 724 16.84 62.25 -22.14
N SER A 725 18.10 62.58 -22.43
CA SER A 725 18.61 63.96 -22.41
C SER A 725 17.76 64.89 -23.28
N GLU A 726 17.39 66.05 -22.73
CA GLU A 726 17.33 67.28 -23.52
C GLU A 726 18.74 67.84 -23.73
#